data_AF-A0A2M8AEA6-F1
#
_entry.id   AF-A0A2M8AEA6-F1
#
_cell.length_a   1.000
_cell.length_b   1.000
_cell.length_c   1.000
_cell.angle_alpha   90.00
_cell.angle_beta   90.00
_cell.angle_gamma   90.00
#
_symmetry.space_group_name_H-M   'P 1'
#
loop_
_entity.id
_entity.type
_entity.pdbx_description
1 polymer ?
#
loop_
_entity_poly.entity_id
_entity_poly.type
_entity_poly.pdbx_seq_one_letter_code
_entity_poly.pdbx_strand_id
1 'polypeptide(L)'
;YLDYAMSVIVSRALPDARDGLKPVHRRILYAMWSIGLRAGAKFRKSATVVGEVLGKYHPHGDAAVYDSLVRMAQDFSLRYPLVRGQGNFGCFTKDTKIKLTDSRNLSFSELIKEYKKGKQNYTYTINNLGFISIAKIKNPRLTRKQAEIIKVILDNGEEIKCTPNHLFMLRDGLYQEAQKLKSGDSLMPLYQKFSVKTDRLNREDYILIYQNKKNEWVPVHHLADNYNLNIGKYKKSAGRVRHHIDFNKLNNDPDNIVRMQWGEHWKVHYKQASRLHQSNEYREKIAQGRKKFWSNPSNKTRYAKALSERNIKNWQNPEYREKMRRFLSETNKQYILAHPEKREELSRTASNTLKRLWQDTLYRSQMHKNIVKGNKNHVTNKTGKIKFLNVCREIINQQCTLNEENYEKIRNKIYPYGAAPIWQKALEQYSQSNPDLVRQEINNNHKVVKIERVLKKEDVYDLTIDNTHNFCLAAGIFVHNSMDGDSAAAMRYTETKLSPISEELLFDLEKNTVNFIPNFDGSQKEPQVMPAKLPNLLLNGTMGIAVGMATNIPPHNLGELVGAITHLIDQPEAMVEDLLQFVKGPDFPTAGIIFSSQDILQAYATGKGGIVMRGLAEIKETKSDNFQIVITEIPYQVNKASLVEKIADLVKDKKLEGIKDLRDESDKDGVRIVIDLKKDAYPKKILNSLYKQTQLQETFHVNILALVDGLQPKVLTLKMVLEEYIKHRQEVVRKRTQFDLDKARERAHILEGLTIALNNIDAVIKTIKASRDREVAKVNLIKKFKLTERQAIAILEMKLATLANLERLKIENELKEKRNLIKDLAAILKSASKIKNIIKEEIKVLADKYGDERKTKVMVHSVKDFSTEDLVPNEAVVVIMTRDGYIKRVAPDTFKVQGRGGKGVIGLTTKEEDMVEFMFTTLTHNDILFFTTRGRVFQLKAYEVPQAVRTAKGTPIINFL
;
A
#
# COMPACT_ATOMS: atom_id res chain seq x y z
N TYR A 1 -7.67 -15.45 -36.87
CA TYR A 1 -7.73 -15.63 -35.39
C TYR A 1 -6.50 -16.38 -34.88
N LEU A 2 -6.19 -17.57 -35.40
CA LEU A 2 -5.01 -18.36 -34.99
C LEU A 2 -3.68 -17.60 -35.16
N ASP A 3 -3.48 -16.88 -36.28
CA ASP A 3 -2.25 -16.07 -36.48
C ASP A 3 -2.14 -14.89 -35.51
N TYR A 4 -3.28 -14.29 -35.14
CA TYR A 4 -3.33 -13.25 -34.12
C TYR A 4 -3.04 -13.82 -32.73
N ALA A 5 -3.61 -14.99 -32.40
CA ALA A 5 -3.33 -15.67 -31.14
C ALA A 5 -1.84 -16.08 -31.04
N MET A 6 -1.28 -16.65 -32.11
CA MET A 6 0.13 -17.02 -32.18
C MET A 6 1.05 -15.80 -32.10
N SER A 7 0.73 -14.70 -32.79
CA SER A 7 1.53 -13.48 -32.69
C SER A 7 1.49 -12.90 -31.27
N VAL A 8 0.35 -12.95 -30.56
CA VAL A 8 0.23 -12.54 -29.15
C VAL A 8 1.03 -13.48 -28.22
N ILE A 9 0.98 -14.79 -28.44
CA ILE A 9 1.72 -15.80 -27.66
C ILE A 9 3.23 -15.56 -27.78
N VAL A 10 3.74 -15.45 -29.01
CA VAL A 10 5.16 -15.28 -29.32
C VAL A 10 5.68 -13.90 -28.89
N SER A 11 4.90 -12.85 -29.08
CA SER A 11 5.35 -11.46 -28.82
C SER A 11 5.19 -10.99 -27.37
N ARG A 12 4.47 -11.72 -26.50
CA ARG A 12 4.15 -11.22 -25.14
C ARG A 12 4.24 -12.25 -24.02
N ALA A 13 3.73 -13.46 -24.23
CA ALA A 13 3.28 -14.26 -23.09
C ALA A 13 4.28 -15.33 -22.62
N LEU A 14 4.92 -16.03 -23.54
CA LEU A 14 5.81 -17.15 -23.23
C LEU A 14 7.30 -16.75 -23.24
N PRO A 15 8.12 -17.37 -22.38
CA PRO A 15 9.57 -17.25 -22.44
C PRO A 15 10.12 -18.02 -23.65
N ASP A 16 11.31 -17.63 -24.12
CA ASP A 16 12.08 -18.45 -25.07
C ASP A 16 12.99 -19.41 -24.30
N ALA A 17 13.07 -20.67 -24.74
CA ALA A 17 13.86 -21.70 -24.06
C ALA A 17 15.36 -21.37 -23.99
N ARG A 18 15.86 -20.58 -24.95
CA ARG A 18 17.28 -20.24 -25.09
C ARG A 18 17.78 -19.28 -24.02
N ASP A 19 17.03 -18.22 -23.73
CA ASP A 19 17.43 -17.20 -22.74
C ASP A 19 16.54 -17.15 -21.50
N GLY A 20 15.41 -17.85 -21.50
CA GLY A 20 14.47 -17.90 -20.40
C GLY A 20 13.73 -16.60 -20.13
N LEU A 21 13.81 -15.63 -21.04
CA LEU A 21 13.21 -14.30 -20.87
C LEU A 21 11.97 -14.17 -21.76
N LYS A 22 10.99 -13.41 -21.26
CA LYS A 22 9.90 -12.90 -22.08
C LYS A 22 10.36 -11.69 -22.90
N PRO A 23 9.68 -11.36 -24.00
CA PRO A 23 10.02 -10.18 -24.80
C PRO A 23 10.13 -8.88 -24.00
N VAL A 24 9.22 -8.63 -23.04
CA VAL A 24 9.28 -7.44 -22.18
C VAL A 24 10.53 -7.41 -21.28
N HIS A 25 10.94 -8.56 -20.74
CA HIS A 25 12.16 -8.65 -19.92
C HIS A 25 13.41 -8.37 -20.77
N ARG A 26 13.50 -8.93 -21.98
CA ARG A 26 14.61 -8.67 -22.92
C ARG A 26 14.72 -7.20 -23.25
N ARG A 27 13.60 -6.56 -23.59
CA ARG A 27 13.55 -5.12 -23.93
C ARG A 27 14.00 -4.24 -22.77
N ILE A 28 13.57 -4.54 -21.55
CA ILE A 28 14.02 -3.82 -20.34
C ILE A 28 15.53 -3.95 -20.17
N LEU A 29 16.06 -5.18 -20.16
CA LEU A 29 17.49 -5.42 -19.95
C LEU A 29 18.35 -4.78 -21.06
N TYR A 30 17.91 -4.91 -22.33
CA TYR A 30 18.59 -4.31 -23.47
C TYR A 30 18.57 -2.77 -23.42
N ALA A 31 17.42 -2.17 -23.11
CA ALA A 31 17.31 -0.71 -22.97
C ALA A 31 18.19 -0.18 -21.84
N MET A 32 18.27 -0.87 -20.71
CA MET A 32 19.17 -0.50 -19.61
C MET A 32 20.65 -0.63 -20.02
N TRP A 33 20.99 -1.70 -20.75
CA TRP A 33 22.33 -1.94 -21.28
C TRP A 33 22.76 -0.86 -22.29
N SER A 34 21.87 -0.46 -23.20
CA SER A 34 22.14 0.48 -24.28
C SER A 34 22.36 1.91 -23.79
N ILE A 35 21.63 2.34 -22.75
CA ILE A 35 21.81 3.68 -22.14
C ILE A 35 22.94 3.73 -21.09
N GLY A 36 23.70 2.63 -20.94
CA GLY A 36 24.83 2.54 -20.01
C GLY A 36 24.45 2.36 -18.53
N LEU A 37 23.23 1.91 -18.23
CA LEU A 37 22.73 1.71 -16.86
C LEU A 37 23.17 0.37 -16.26
N ARG A 38 24.49 0.18 -16.23
CA ARG A 38 25.22 -0.99 -15.70
C ARG A 38 25.10 -1.12 -14.18
N ALA A 39 25.55 -2.23 -13.63
CA ALA A 39 25.55 -2.48 -12.20
C ALA A 39 26.38 -1.46 -11.41
N GLY A 40 27.49 -1.00 -12.00
CA GLY A 40 28.33 0.07 -11.45
C GLY A 40 27.78 1.49 -11.64
N ALA A 41 26.73 1.67 -12.46
CA ALA A 41 26.17 2.99 -12.72
C ALA A 41 25.42 3.56 -11.49
N LYS A 42 25.24 4.88 -11.50
CA LYS A 42 24.31 5.56 -10.58
C LYS A 42 22.88 5.14 -10.93
N PHE A 43 22.03 4.99 -9.92
CA PHE A 43 20.61 4.77 -10.12
C PHE A 43 20.00 5.88 -10.99
N ARG A 44 19.11 5.51 -11.90
CA ARG A 44 18.33 6.44 -12.72
C ARG A 44 16.85 6.20 -12.51
N LYS A 45 16.03 7.22 -12.70
CA LYS A 45 14.57 7.07 -12.56
C LYS A 45 14.04 5.93 -13.43
N SER A 46 13.16 5.11 -12.87
CA SER A 46 12.50 4.03 -13.60
C SER A 46 11.73 4.56 -14.81
N ALA A 47 11.17 5.78 -14.71
CA ALA A 47 10.55 6.48 -15.84
C ALA A 47 11.49 6.67 -17.04
N THR A 48 12.80 6.82 -16.82
CA THR A 48 13.78 6.90 -17.92
C THR A 48 13.90 5.57 -18.64
N VAL A 49 13.96 4.46 -17.91
CA VAL A 49 14.04 3.11 -18.51
C VAL A 49 12.73 2.76 -19.21
N VAL A 50 11.59 3.01 -18.56
CA VAL A 50 10.27 2.77 -19.16
C VAL A 50 10.08 3.63 -20.42
N GLY A 51 10.45 4.92 -20.37
CA GLY A 51 10.39 5.80 -21.53
C GLY A 51 11.29 5.34 -22.69
N GLU A 52 12.49 4.85 -22.40
CA GLU A 52 13.40 4.28 -23.40
C GLU A 52 12.81 3.03 -24.07
N VAL A 53 12.22 2.13 -23.26
CA VAL A 53 11.57 0.91 -23.76
C VAL A 53 10.35 1.25 -24.62
N LEU A 54 9.50 2.18 -24.18
CA LEU A 54 8.31 2.59 -24.93
C LEU A 54 8.67 3.33 -26.21
N GLY A 55 9.64 4.23 -26.16
CA GLY A 55 10.02 5.05 -27.31
C GLY A 55 10.67 4.25 -28.43
N LYS A 56 11.29 3.09 -28.14
CA LYS A 56 12.10 2.35 -29.12
C LYS A 56 11.67 0.90 -29.34
N TYR A 57 11.08 0.21 -28.37
CA TYR A 57 10.97 -1.25 -28.41
C TYR A 57 9.57 -1.78 -28.10
N HIS A 58 8.72 -1.03 -27.41
CA HIS A 58 7.45 -1.54 -26.87
C HIS A 58 6.23 -0.75 -27.33
N PRO A 59 5.29 -1.36 -28.08
CA PRO A 59 4.15 -0.66 -28.69
C PRO A 59 2.91 -0.53 -27.78
N HIS A 60 3.02 -0.80 -26.47
CA HIS A 60 1.88 -0.84 -25.53
C HIS A 60 2.11 0.04 -24.30
N GLY A 61 1.13 0.10 -23.39
CA GLY A 61 1.17 0.98 -22.22
C GLY A 61 2.36 0.76 -21.28
N ASP A 62 2.72 1.83 -20.58
CA ASP A 62 3.82 1.93 -19.61
C ASP A 62 3.71 0.94 -18.43
N ALA A 63 2.49 0.67 -17.98
CA ALA A 63 2.21 -0.21 -16.84
C ALA A 63 2.86 -1.60 -16.97
N ALA A 64 2.74 -2.24 -18.14
CA ALA A 64 3.28 -3.59 -18.34
C ALA A 64 4.80 -3.64 -18.23
N VAL A 65 5.48 -2.61 -18.73
CA VAL A 65 6.95 -2.48 -18.64
C VAL A 65 7.35 -2.17 -17.20
N TYR A 66 6.64 -1.27 -16.53
CA TYR A 66 6.96 -0.86 -15.17
C TYR A 66 6.73 -1.99 -14.16
N ASP A 67 5.62 -2.71 -14.24
CA ASP A 67 5.33 -3.85 -13.36
C ASP A 67 6.36 -4.97 -13.53
N SER A 68 6.79 -5.21 -14.77
CA SER A 68 7.86 -6.18 -15.07
C SER A 68 9.19 -5.72 -14.44
N LEU A 69 9.54 -4.44 -14.58
CA LEU A 69 10.75 -3.86 -13.99
C LEU A 69 10.75 -3.96 -12.46
N VAL A 70 9.60 -3.71 -11.82
CA VAL A 70 9.41 -3.82 -10.36
C VAL A 70 9.59 -5.26 -9.89
N ARG A 71 8.95 -6.22 -10.55
CA ARG A 71 9.09 -7.65 -10.22
C ARG A 71 10.52 -8.14 -10.36
N MET A 72 11.24 -7.65 -11.37
CA MET A 72 12.66 -7.97 -11.57
C MET A 72 13.57 -7.40 -10.47
N ALA A 73 13.08 -6.46 -9.66
CA ALA A 73 13.80 -5.81 -8.58
C ALA A 73 13.43 -6.32 -7.17
N GLN A 74 12.44 -7.20 -7.05
CA GLN A 74 11.94 -7.71 -5.77
C GLN A 74 12.54 -9.08 -5.46
N ASP A 75 13.16 -9.20 -4.28
CA ASP A 75 13.85 -10.39 -3.77
C ASP A 75 12.92 -11.51 -3.29
N PHE A 76 11.64 -11.21 -3.03
CA PHE A 76 10.58 -12.20 -2.80
C PHE A 76 9.89 -12.67 -4.10
N SER A 77 10.12 -11.97 -5.22
CA SER A 77 9.55 -12.28 -6.54
C SER A 77 10.52 -13.13 -7.36
N LEU A 78 11.77 -12.67 -7.51
CA LEU A 78 12.82 -13.42 -8.18
C LEU A 78 13.85 -13.92 -7.16
N ARG A 79 14.27 -15.18 -7.34
CA ARG A 79 15.35 -15.74 -6.53
C ARG A 79 16.67 -14.98 -6.74
N TYR A 80 16.96 -14.59 -7.97
CA TYR A 80 18.12 -13.77 -8.34
C TYR A 80 17.65 -12.49 -9.06
N PRO A 81 17.45 -11.38 -8.33
CA PRO A 81 16.94 -10.13 -8.89
C PRO A 81 17.79 -9.64 -10.06
N LEU A 82 17.16 -9.47 -11.22
CA LEU A 82 17.83 -9.00 -12.44
C LEU A 82 17.99 -7.47 -12.48
N VAL A 83 17.27 -6.77 -11.61
CA VAL A 83 17.30 -5.32 -11.51
C VAL A 83 17.53 -4.94 -10.06
N ARG A 84 18.31 -3.88 -9.83
CA ARG A 84 18.36 -3.23 -8.52
C ARG A 84 17.44 -2.03 -8.56
N GLY A 85 16.32 -2.12 -7.86
CA GLY A 85 15.46 -0.99 -7.58
C GLY A 85 15.90 -0.27 -6.31
N GLN A 86 15.74 1.05 -6.29
CA GLN A 86 15.63 1.80 -5.05
C GLN A 86 14.38 2.66 -5.08
N GLY A 87 13.60 2.54 -4.01
CA GLY A 87 12.39 3.31 -3.77
C GLY A 87 12.54 3.95 -2.41
N ASN A 88 12.42 5.26 -2.39
CA ASN A 88 12.84 6.06 -1.26
C ASN A 88 11.63 6.25 -0.32
N PHE A 89 11.26 5.20 0.42
CA PHE A 89 10.17 5.26 1.39
C PHE A 89 10.65 6.04 2.62
N GLY A 90 10.25 7.30 2.72
CA GLY A 90 10.60 8.13 3.85
C GLY A 90 9.66 7.96 5.03
N CYS A 91 10.15 8.29 6.22
CA CYS A 91 9.42 8.14 7.49
C CYS A 91 9.62 9.38 8.38
N PHE A 92 8.84 9.49 9.46
CA PHE A 92 8.82 10.64 10.36
C PHE A 92 9.48 10.36 11.70
N THR A 93 9.94 11.39 12.38
CA THR A 93 10.44 11.27 13.77
C THR A 93 9.31 10.96 14.76
N LYS A 94 9.69 10.42 15.92
CA LYS A 94 8.79 9.95 16.99
C LYS A 94 7.78 10.99 17.49
N ASP A 95 8.19 12.26 17.51
CA ASP A 95 7.46 13.43 18.00
C ASP A 95 6.45 13.98 16.98
N THR A 96 6.51 13.53 15.73
CA THR A 96 5.59 14.00 14.68
C THR A 96 4.14 13.63 15.02
N LYS A 97 3.26 14.64 15.04
CA LYS A 97 1.85 14.51 15.44
C LYS A 97 0.94 14.29 14.23
N ILE A 98 -0.02 13.39 14.39
CA ILE A 98 -1.04 13.05 13.39
C ILE A 98 -2.36 13.69 13.80
N LYS A 99 -3.10 14.21 12.81
CA LYS A 99 -4.41 14.83 13.00
C LYS A 99 -5.48 13.74 13.13
N LEU A 100 -6.14 13.63 14.28
CA LEU A 100 -7.22 12.65 14.49
C LEU A 100 -8.60 13.28 14.34
N THR A 101 -9.61 12.42 14.09
CA THR A 101 -11.00 12.84 13.86
C THR A 101 -11.77 13.14 15.15
N ASP A 102 -11.25 12.70 16.29
CA ASP A 102 -11.81 12.93 17.64
C ASP A 102 -11.31 14.24 18.28
N SER A 103 -10.72 15.12 17.47
CA SER A 103 -10.11 16.41 17.86
C SER A 103 -8.78 16.32 18.60
N ARG A 104 -8.25 15.12 18.87
CA ARG A 104 -6.90 14.96 19.45
C ARG A 104 -5.82 15.01 18.35
N ASN A 105 -4.60 15.37 18.76
CA ASN A 105 -3.40 15.26 17.93
C ASN A 105 -2.39 14.42 18.69
N LEU A 106 -2.09 13.21 18.20
CA LEU A 106 -1.17 12.29 18.87
C LEU A 106 0.13 12.16 18.10
N SER A 107 1.25 12.14 18.81
CA SER A 107 2.56 11.76 18.25
C SER A 107 2.56 10.28 17.84
N PHE A 108 3.46 9.87 16.94
CA PHE A 108 3.66 8.45 16.64
C PHE A 108 3.88 7.62 17.91
N SER A 109 4.58 8.15 18.91
CA SER A 109 4.80 7.45 20.18
C SER A 109 3.54 7.18 20.98
N GLU A 110 2.61 8.13 21.01
CA GLU A 110 1.33 8.00 21.72
C GLU A 110 0.38 7.12 20.93
N LEU A 111 0.38 7.27 19.60
CA LEU A 111 -0.40 6.45 18.70
C LEU A 111 -0.04 4.96 18.81
N ILE A 112 1.26 4.63 18.88
CA ILE A 112 1.75 3.27 19.11
C ILE A 112 1.29 2.73 20.46
N LYS A 113 1.33 3.57 21.52
CA LYS A 113 0.85 3.17 22.86
C LYS A 113 -0.65 2.87 22.86
N GLU A 114 -1.46 3.69 22.19
CA GLU A 114 -2.90 3.46 22.08
C GLU A 114 -3.21 2.24 21.21
N TYR A 115 -2.49 2.06 20.10
CA TYR A 115 -2.63 0.91 19.21
C TYR A 115 -2.30 -0.41 19.92
N LYS A 116 -1.22 -0.45 20.72
CA LYS A 116 -0.87 -1.61 21.56
C LYS A 116 -1.91 -1.93 22.64
N LYS A 117 -2.74 -0.96 23.04
CA LYS A 117 -3.87 -1.16 23.97
C LYS A 117 -5.15 -1.61 23.25
N GLY A 118 -5.10 -1.85 21.93
CA GLY A 118 -6.25 -2.24 21.11
C GLY A 118 -7.19 -1.09 20.76
N LYS A 119 -6.80 0.17 21.02
CA LYS A 119 -7.62 1.33 20.69
C LYS A 119 -7.50 1.66 19.21
N GLN A 120 -8.65 1.80 18.54
CA GLN A 120 -8.72 2.20 17.14
C GLN A 120 -8.69 3.73 17.06
N ASN A 121 -7.88 4.26 16.15
CA ASN A 121 -7.76 5.68 15.89
C ASN A 121 -7.98 5.96 14.41
N TYR A 122 -8.55 7.12 14.09
CA TYR A 122 -8.93 7.50 12.73
C TYR A 122 -8.34 8.86 12.37
N THR A 123 -7.91 9.01 11.11
CA THR A 123 -7.32 10.23 10.56
C THR A 123 -8.00 10.62 9.25
N TYR A 124 -7.58 11.77 8.69
CA TYR A 124 -8.02 12.25 7.39
C TYR A 124 -7.10 11.73 6.30
N THR A 125 -7.68 11.29 5.18
CA THR A 125 -6.99 10.85 3.97
C THR A 125 -7.65 11.43 2.72
N ILE A 126 -6.91 11.52 1.62
CA ILE A 126 -7.43 11.84 0.29
C ILE A 126 -7.66 10.55 -0.49
N ASN A 127 -8.90 10.31 -0.91
CA ASN A 127 -9.26 9.11 -1.68
C ASN A 127 -8.86 9.21 -3.17
N ASN A 128 -9.02 8.11 -3.92
CA ASN A 128 -8.67 8.03 -5.35
C ASN A 128 -9.39 9.06 -6.23
N LEU A 129 -10.53 9.60 -5.78
CA LEU A 129 -11.26 10.65 -6.46
C LEU A 129 -10.75 12.05 -6.12
N GLY A 130 -9.79 12.19 -5.19
CA GLY A 130 -9.23 13.45 -4.72
C GLY A 130 -10.08 14.17 -3.68
N PHE A 131 -10.97 13.47 -2.98
CA PHE A 131 -11.77 14.02 -1.88
C PHE A 131 -11.17 13.66 -0.53
N ILE A 132 -11.25 14.60 0.41
CA ILE A 132 -10.86 14.35 1.80
C ILE A 132 -11.93 13.46 2.44
N SER A 133 -11.47 12.38 3.05
CA SER A 133 -12.27 11.32 3.67
C SER A 133 -11.63 10.90 5.00
N ILE A 134 -12.30 10.03 5.75
CA ILE A 134 -11.78 9.47 7.00
C ILE A 134 -11.27 8.06 6.71
N ALA A 135 -10.13 7.70 7.30
CA ALA A 135 -9.62 6.35 7.27
C ALA A 135 -9.11 5.93 8.65
N LYS A 136 -9.13 4.61 8.86
CA LYS A 136 -8.61 3.98 10.06
C LYS A 136 -7.10 3.90 10.00
N ILE A 137 -6.43 4.27 11.09
CA ILE A 137 -5.00 4.11 11.22
C ILE A 137 -4.69 2.65 11.57
N LYS A 138 -3.82 2.01 10.78
CA LYS A 138 -3.30 0.67 11.01
C LYS A 138 -1.78 0.71 11.24
N ASN A 139 -1.26 -0.29 11.94
CA ASN A 139 0.17 -0.57 12.09
C ASN A 139 1.09 0.66 12.30
N PRO A 140 0.78 1.60 13.23
CA PRO A 140 1.75 2.62 13.59
C PRO A 140 2.97 1.94 14.22
N ARG A 141 4.16 2.19 13.67
CA ARG A 141 5.37 1.44 14.03
C ARG A 141 6.65 2.24 13.79
N LEU A 142 7.72 1.79 14.43
CA LEU A 142 9.08 2.19 14.10
C LEU A 142 9.50 1.49 12.81
N THR A 143 10.01 2.23 11.82
CA THR A 143 10.35 1.71 10.49
C THR A 143 11.85 1.64 10.22
N ARG A 144 12.63 2.58 10.77
CA ARG A 144 14.09 2.60 10.61
C ARG A 144 14.74 3.26 11.83
N LYS A 145 15.78 2.62 12.36
CA LYS A 145 16.63 3.20 13.42
C LYS A 145 17.74 4.05 12.80
N GLN A 146 18.21 5.07 13.51
CA GLN A 146 19.37 5.88 13.11
C GLN A 146 19.31 6.39 11.65
N ALA A 147 18.15 6.93 11.27
CA ALA A 147 17.91 7.50 9.96
C ALA A 147 18.45 8.93 9.85
N GLU A 148 18.94 9.32 8.68
CA GLU A 148 19.19 10.73 8.38
C GLU A 148 17.87 11.50 8.31
N ILE A 149 17.85 12.71 8.89
CA ILE A 149 16.65 13.55 9.04
C ILE A 149 16.89 14.92 8.41
N ILE A 150 15.85 15.47 7.82
CA ILE A 150 15.72 16.87 7.48
C ILE A 150 14.51 17.46 8.18
N LYS A 151 14.54 18.77 8.37
CA LYS A 151 13.44 19.53 8.94
C LYS A 151 12.81 20.39 7.85
N VAL A 152 11.54 20.17 7.56
CA VAL A 152 10.73 21.00 6.66
C VAL A 152 9.98 22.01 7.52
N ILE A 153 10.25 23.30 7.32
CA ILE A 153 9.63 24.39 8.07
C ILE A 153 8.56 25.02 7.19
N LEU A 154 7.33 25.09 7.71
CA LEU A 154 6.18 25.66 7.04
C LEU A 154 5.99 27.14 7.40
N ASP A 155 5.21 27.86 6.60
CA ASP A 155 4.92 29.28 6.79
C ASP A 155 4.08 29.57 8.04
N ASN A 156 3.37 28.58 8.57
CA ASN A 156 2.70 28.65 9.87
C ASN A 156 3.65 28.41 11.07
N GLY A 157 4.95 28.21 10.84
CA GLY A 157 5.95 27.96 11.87
C GLY A 157 6.05 26.50 12.33
N GLU A 158 5.24 25.59 11.79
CA GLU A 158 5.34 24.16 12.11
C GLU A 158 6.60 23.55 11.51
N GLU A 159 7.26 22.70 12.30
CA GLU A 159 8.50 22.02 11.91
C GLU A 159 8.26 20.51 11.77
N ILE A 160 8.50 19.97 10.58
CA ILE A 160 8.27 18.56 10.28
C ILE A 160 9.62 17.88 10.05
N LYS A 161 10.02 17.03 11.00
CA LYS A 161 11.24 16.24 10.92
C LYS A 161 10.96 14.88 10.29
N CYS A 162 11.53 14.67 9.12
CA CYS A 162 11.34 13.46 8.31
C CYS A 162 12.63 13.07 7.61
N THR A 163 12.67 11.88 7.04
CA THR A 163 13.81 11.48 6.21
C THR A 163 13.84 12.30 4.90
N PRO A 164 15.03 12.58 4.32
CA PRO A 164 15.19 13.39 3.11
C PRO A 164 14.26 13.00 1.95
N ASN A 165 13.93 11.73 1.87
CA ASN A 165 13.15 11.10 0.81
C ASN A 165 11.64 11.02 1.07
N HIS A 166 11.13 11.50 2.21
CA HIS A 166 9.71 11.41 2.53
C HIS A 166 8.86 12.23 1.54
N LEU A 167 7.71 11.68 1.11
CA LEU A 167 6.87 12.30 0.09
C LEU A 167 5.78 13.19 0.71
N PHE A 168 5.84 14.48 0.39
CA PHE A 168 4.81 15.46 0.73
C PHE A 168 3.87 15.65 -0.46
N MET A 169 2.56 15.70 -0.21
CA MET A 169 1.59 15.99 -1.25
C MET A 169 1.55 17.49 -1.52
N LEU A 170 1.73 17.91 -2.77
CA LEU A 170 1.56 19.27 -3.25
C LEU A 170 0.08 19.56 -3.51
N ARG A 171 -0.29 20.85 -3.61
CA ARG A 171 -1.68 21.28 -3.78
C ARG A 171 -2.36 20.77 -5.07
N ASP A 172 -1.58 20.42 -6.09
CA ASP A 172 -2.06 19.80 -7.33
C ASP A 172 -2.32 18.28 -7.19
N GLY A 173 -1.97 17.69 -6.03
CA GLY A 173 -2.09 16.26 -5.75
C GLY A 173 -0.87 15.43 -6.15
N LEU A 174 0.17 16.04 -6.70
CA LEU A 174 1.45 15.37 -6.95
C LEU A 174 2.26 15.24 -5.66
N TYR A 175 3.19 14.28 -5.63
CA TYR A 175 4.11 14.11 -4.51
C TYR A 175 5.50 14.64 -4.83
N GLN A 176 6.14 15.26 -3.83
CA GLN A 176 7.51 15.76 -3.89
C GLN A 176 8.29 15.28 -2.67
N GLU A 177 9.54 14.85 -2.86
CA GLU A 177 10.41 14.48 -1.75
C GLU A 177 10.73 15.70 -0.87
N ALA A 178 10.81 15.48 0.43
CA ALA A 178 11.08 16.50 1.43
C ALA A 178 12.37 17.29 1.12
N GLN A 179 13.44 16.64 0.67
CA GLN A 179 14.71 17.28 0.31
C GLN A 179 14.65 18.11 -0.98
N LYS A 180 13.63 17.89 -1.81
CA LYS A 180 13.42 18.56 -3.10
C LYS A 180 12.34 19.64 -3.03
N LEU A 181 11.73 19.87 -1.87
CA LEU A 181 10.82 21.00 -1.67
C LEU A 181 11.62 22.30 -1.76
N LYS A 182 10.99 23.35 -2.27
CA LYS A 182 11.58 24.69 -2.38
C LYS A 182 10.77 25.67 -1.55
N SER A 183 11.42 26.75 -1.11
CA SER A 183 10.73 27.88 -0.50
C SER A 183 9.61 28.37 -1.43
N GLY A 184 8.38 28.42 -0.94
CA GLY A 184 7.18 28.81 -1.68
C GLY A 184 6.33 27.66 -2.21
N ASP A 185 6.80 26.41 -2.17
CA ASP A 185 6.02 25.24 -2.60
C ASP A 185 4.78 25.08 -1.72
N SER A 186 3.61 25.00 -2.35
CA SER A 186 2.31 24.89 -1.66
C SER A 186 1.96 23.42 -1.46
N LEU A 187 1.93 22.99 -0.20
CA LEU A 187 1.54 21.63 0.18
C LEU A 187 0.01 21.50 0.21
N MET A 188 -0.49 20.28 0.06
CA MET A 188 -1.91 19.97 0.11
C MET A 188 -2.45 20.19 1.54
N PRO A 189 -3.32 21.20 1.74
CA PRO A 189 -3.75 21.59 3.07
C PRO A 189 -5.07 20.92 3.50
N LEU A 190 -5.27 20.78 4.81
CA LEU A 190 -6.53 20.45 5.45
C LEU A 190 -7.16 21.71 6.05
N TYR A 191 -8.01 22.41 5.30
CA TYR A 191 -8.73 23.56 5.84
C TYR A 191 -9.93 23.14 6.70
N GLN A 192 -9.99 23.67 7.92
CA GLN A 192 -11.05 23.42 8.88
C GLN A 192 -11.65 24.74 9.37
N LYS A 193 -12.98 24.77 9.55
CA LYS A 193 -13.68 25.86 10.25
C LYS A 193 -14.83 25.30 11.09
N PHE A 194 -15.34 26.08 12.04
CA PHE A 194 -16.57 25.74 12.74
C PHE A 194 -17.78 26.21 11.95
N SER A 195 -18.86 25.43 11.98
CA SER A 195 -20.12 25.76 11.33
C SER A 195 -20.81 26.91 12.06
N VAL A 196 -21.38 27.83 11.29
CA VAL A 196 -22.26 28.90 11.76
C VAL A 196 -23.68 28.71 11.22
N LYS A 197 -24.69 29.37 11.79
CA LYS A 197 -26.09 29.23 11.34
C LYS A 197 -26.32 29.57 9.86
N THR A 198 -25.45 30.36 9.25
CA THR A 198 -25.51 30.71 7.82
C THR A 198 -24.94 29.62 6.90
N ASP A 199 -24.20 28.64 7.42
CA ASP A 199 -23.72 27.52 6.62
C ASP A 199 -24.85 26.54 6.29
N ARG A 200 -24.67 25.72 5.25
CA ARG A 200 -25.65 24.72 4.77
C ARG A 200 -26.20 23.79 5.87
N LEU A 201 -25.42 23.54 6.93
CA LEU A 201 -25.81 22.71 8.07
C LEU A 201 -26.85 23.41 8.98
N ASN A 202 -26.93 24.75 8.95
CA ASN A 202 -27.77 25.60 9.79
C ASN A 202 -27.70 25.23 11.29
N ARG A 203 -26.50 24.86 11.76
CA ARG A 203 -26.20 24.48 13.15
C ARG A 203 -24.82 25.01 13.50
N GLU A 204 -24.66 25.47 14.74
CA GLU A 204 -23.39 25.98 15.25
C GLU A 204 -22.53 24.86 15.87
N ASP A 205 -21.21 25.09 15.86
CA ASP A 205 -20.16 24.33 16.54
C ASP A 205 -19.86 22.93 15.98
N TYR A 206 -20.13 22.67 14.71
CA TYR A 206 -19.64 21.46 14.03
C TYR A 206 -18.38 21.77 13.24
N ILE A 207 -17.41 20.86 13.25
CA ILE A 207 -16.23 21.00 12.40
C ILE A 207 -16.64 20.76 10.95
N LEU A 208 -16.28 21.69 10.07
CA LEU A 208 -16.41 21.60 8.62
C LEU A 208 -15.02 21.49 7.99
N ILE A 209 -14.88 20.59 7.02
CA ILE A 209 -13.68 20.44 6.19
C ILE A 209 -13.98 20.93 4.79
N TYR A 210 -13.10 21.74 4.24
CA TYR A 210 -13.22 22.22 2.87
C TYR A 210 -12.76 21.13 1.89
N GLN A 211 -13.62 20.78 0.94
CA GLN A 211 -13.33 19.80 -0.11
C GLN A 211 -12.74 20.52 -1.33
N ASN A 212 -11.42 20.46 -1.49
CA ASN A 212 -10.67 21.18 -2.53
C ASN A 212 -11.24 21.00 -3.95
N LYS A 213 -11.69 19.78 -4.31
CA LYS A 213 -12.28 19.50 -5.64
C LYS A 213 -13.73 19.97 -5.84
N LYS A 214 -14.52 20.07 -4.77
CA LYS A 214 -15.95 20.45 -4.83
C LYS A 214 -16.20 21.90 -4.44
N ASN A 215 -15.18 22.59 -3.95
CA ASN A 215 -15.27 23.96 -3.43
C ASN A 215 -16.42 24.09 -2.39
N GLU A 216 -16.58 23.09 -1.53
CA GLU A 216 -17.68 23.00 -0.56
C GLU A 216 -17.15 22.65 0.84
N TRP A 217 -17.77 23.22 1.87
CA TRP A 217 -17.54 22.88 3.27
C TRP A 217 -18.45 21.72 3.70
N VAL A 218 -17.84 20.59 4.08
CA VAL A 218 -18.55 19.37 4.46
C VAL A 218 -18.36 19.08 5.95
N PRO A 219 -19.42 18.78 6.72
CA PRO A 219 -19.29 18.43 8.13
C PRO A 219 -18.52 17.13 8.36
N VAL A 220 -17.61 17.12 9.35
CA VAL A 220 -16.77 15.94 9.63
C VAL A 220 -17.60 14.72 10.03
N HIS A 221 -18.64 14.89 10.85
CA HIS A 221 -19.55 13.79 11.21
C HIS A 221 -20.26 13.17 10.00
N HIS A 222 -20.45 13.90 8.89
CA HIS A 222 -20.94 13.31 7.64
C HIS A 222 -19.86 12.44 6.96
N LEU A 223 -18.59 12.85 7.02
CA LEU A 223 -17.48 12.04 6.51
C LEU A 223 -17.32 10.74 7.33
N ALA A 224 -17.52 10.81 8.65
CA ALA A 224 -17.47 9.65 9.54
C ALA A 224 -18.63 8.66 9.29
N ASP A 225 -19.84 9.20 9.08
CA ASP A 225 -21.00 8.41 8.66
C ASP A 225 -20.83 7.79 7.26
N ASN A 226 -20.23 8.50 6.30
CA ASN A 226 -19.87 7.93 5.00
C ASN A 226 -18.84 6.81 5.12
N TYR A 227 -17.85 6.94 6.00
CA TYR A 227 -16.91 5.86 6.30
C TYR A 227 -17.65 4.62 6.83
N ASN A 228 -18.55 4.80 7.81
CA ASN A 228 -19.37 3.72 8.37
C ASN A 228 -20.26 3.01 7.32
N LEU A 229 -20.82 3.77 6.37
CA LEU A 229 -21.57 3.20 5.24
C LEU A 229 -20.67 2.37 4.32
N ASN A 230 -19.46 2.83 4.03
CA ASN A 230 -18.52 2.15 3.14
C ASN A 230 -18.02 0.82 3.73
N ILE A 231 -17.78 0.76 5.04
CA ILE A 231 -17.38 -0.49 5.72
C ILE A 231 -18.57 -1.42 6.02
N GLY A 232 -19.79 -1.05 5.62
CA GLY A 232 -20.99 -1.86 5.82
C GLY A 232 -21.50 -1.93 7.26
N LYS A 233 -21.10 -1.00 8.15
CA LYS A 233 -21.56 -0.96 9.56
C LYS A 233 -23.08 -0.86 9.66
N TYR A 234 -23.71 -0.18 8.70
CA TYR A 234 -25.15 -0.14 8.52
C TYR A 234 -25.51 0.21 7.07
N LYS A 235 -26.74 -0.12 6.64
CA LYS A 235 -27.27 0.26 5.32
C LYS A 235 -27.74 1.72 5.32
N LYS A 236 -27.77 2.36 4.14
CA LYS A 236 -28.27 3.73 3.96
C LYS A 236 -29.73 3.91 4.39
N SER A 237 -30.51 2.83 4.41
CA SER A 237 -31.89 2.79 4.89
C SER A 237 -32.06 2.93 6.41
N ALA A 238 -30.97 2.88 7.19
CA ALA A 238 -31.01 3.00 8.66
C ALA A 238 -31.54 4.35 9.19
N GLY A 239 -31.57 5.39 8.35
CA GLY A 239 -32.15 6.68 8.69
C GLY A 239 -31.40 7.86 8.07
N ARG A 240 -31.88 9.09 8.28
CA ARG A 240 -31.27 10.32 7.73
C ARG A 240 -30.53 11.16 8.78
N VAL A 241 -30.70 10.83 10.07
CA VAL A 241 -30.11 11.59 11.18
C VAL A 241 -28.79 10.96 11.59
N ARG A 242 -27.76 11.79 11.78
CA ARG A 242 -26.46 11.40 12.33
C ARG A 242 -26.39 11.95 13.74
N HIS A 243 -26.02 11.10 14.69
CA HIS A 243 -25.99 11.44 16.10
C HIS A 243 -24.67 11.01 16.73
N HIS A 244 -24.08 11.91 17.51
CA HIS A 244 -22.92 11.65 18.37
C HIS A 244 -23.39 10.91 19.62
N ILE A 245 -22.95 9.67 19.85
CA ILE A 245 -23.38 8.84 20.98
C ILE A 245 -23.08 9.55 22.31
N ASP A 246 -21.92 10.20 22.41
CA ASP A 246 -21.46 10.94 23.58
C ASP A 246 -22.00 12.39 23.68
N PHE A 247 -22.82 12.83 22.72
CA PHE A 247 -23.33 14.20 22.60
C PHE A 247 -22.25 15.29 22.40
N ASN A 248 -21.00 14.91 22.18
CA ASN A 248 -19.90 15.83 21.89
C ASN A 248 -19.75 16.03 20.38
N LYS A 249 -20.16 17.20 19.89
CA LYS A 249 -20.11 17.58 18.46
C LYS A 249 -18.71 17.52 17.83
N LEU A 250 -17.66 17.60 18.65
CA LEU A 250 -16.26 17.63 18.19
C LEU A 250 -15.63 16.23 18.10
N ASN A 251 -16.22 15.24 18.79
CA ASN A 251 -15.76 13.86 18.71
C ASN A 251 -16.35 13.18 17.46
N ASN A 252 -15.68 13.36 16.32
CA ASN A 252 -16.13 12.80 15.05
C ASN A 252 -15.48 11.44 14.74
N ASP A 253 -15.06 10.71 15.78
CA ASP A 253 -14.69 9.31 15.65
C ASP A 253 -15.85 8.52 14.99
N PRO A 254 -15.60 7.75 13.92
CA PRO A 254 -16.62 6.90 13.29
C PRO A 254 -17.38 5.98 14.28
N ASP A 255 -16.75 5.56 15.37
CA ASP A 255 -17.41 4.76 16.40
C ASP A 255 -18.35 5.55 17.30
N ASN A 256 -18.19 6.88 17.37
CA ASN A 256 -19.09 7.78 18.06
C ASN A 256 -20.28 8.25 17.20
N ILE A 257 -20.32 7.94 15.89
CA ILE A 257 -21.38 8.39 14.98
C ILE A 257 -22.36 7.27 14.63
N VAL A 258 -23.63 7.46 15.02
CA VAL A 258 -24.73 6.55 14.72
C VAL A 258 -25.74 7.20 13.79
N ARG A 259 -26.20 6.42 12.82
CA ARG A 259 -27.30 6.78 11.93
C ARG A 259 -28.60 6.18 12.45
N MET A 260 -29.65 6.99 12.57
CA MET A 260 -30.95 6.55 13.09
C MET A 260 -32.11 7.32 12.45
N GLN A 261 -33.34 6.81 12.65
CA GLN A 261 -34.56 7.49 12.21
C GLN A 261 -34.89 8.69 13.12
N TRP A 262 -35.68 9.64 12.60
CA TRP A 262 -36.04 10.84 13.35
C TRP A 262 -36.78 10.54 14.66
N GLY A 263 -37.69 9.54 14.65
CA GLY A 263 -38.41 9.12 15.85
C GLY A 263 -37.53 8.52 16.93
N GLU A 264 -36.51 7.75 16.55
CA GLU A 264 -35.53 7.16 17.49
C GLU A 264 -34.62 8.22 18.09
N HIS A 265 -34.14 9.14 17.26
CA HIS A 265 -33.34 10.29 17.71
C HIS A 265 -34.10 11.10 18.78
N TRP A 266 -35.39 11.37 18.56
CA TRP A 266 -36.19 12.11 19.54
C TRP A 266 -36.34 11.34 20.86
N LYS A 267 -36.51 10.02 20.82
CA LYS A 267 -36.54 9.17 22.04
C LYS A 267 -35.22 9.24 22.82
N VAL A 268 -34.07 9.28 22.14
CA VAL A 268 -32.75 9.40 22.78
C VAL A 268 -32.65 10.73 23.55
N HIS A 269 -32.96 11.85 22.90
CA HIS A 269 -32.95 13.18 23.55
C HIS A 269 -33.98 13.30 24.66
N TYR A 270 -35.18 12.73 24.48
CA TYR A 270 -36.20 12.69 25.52
C TYR A 270 -35.73 11.92 26.77
N LYS A 271 -35.16 10.72 26.59
CA LYS A 271 -34.61 9.91 27.69
C LYS A 271 -33.46 10.62 28.40
N GLN A 272 -32.56 11.27 27.65
CA GLN A 272 -31.47 12.06 28.21
C GLN A 272 -32.00 13.24 29.03
N ALA A 273 -32.93 14.02 28.48
CA ALA A 273 -33.55 15.15 29.18
C ALA A 273 -34.27 14.68 30.45
N SER A 274 -35.01 13.57 30.37
CA SER A 274 -35.69 12.96 31.52
C SER A 274 -34.71 12.56 32.64
N ARG A 275 -33.59 11.90 32.31
CA ARG A 275 -32.55 11.56 33.30
C ARG A 275 -31.90 12.79 33.91
N LEU A 276 -31.56 13.80 33.09
CA LEU A 276 -30.96 15.04 33.58
C LEU A 276 -31.91 15.77 34.54
N HIS A 277 -33.21 15.76 34.24
CA HIS A 277 -34.26 16.32 35.11
C HIS A 277 -34.43 15.59 36.45
N GLN A 278 -33.93 14.37 36.61
CA GLN A 278 -33.94 13.69 37.91
C GLN A 278 -32.89 14.27 38.87
N SER A 279 -31.79 14.85 38.37
CA SER A 279 -30.77 15.50 39.21
C SER A 279 -31.24 16.87 39.74
N ASN A 280 -31.03 17.13 41.03
CA ASN A 280 -31.37 18.43 41.65
C ASN A 280 -30.53 19.57 41.08
N GLU A 281 -29.25 19.32 40.82
CA GLU A 281 -28.30 20.31 40.28
C GLU A 281 -28.74 20.84 38.90
N TYR A 282 -29.24 19.97 38.01
CA TYR A 282 -29.74 20.39 36.70
C TYR A 282 -31.03 21.20 36.79
N ARG A 283 -31.94 20.86 37.73
CA ARG A 283 -33.17 21.64 37.95
C ARG A 283 -32.85 23.05 38.44
N GLU A 284 -31.88 23.20 39.34
CA GLU A 284 -31.41 24.50 39.81
C GLU A 284 -30.75 25.31 38.70
N LYS A 285 -29.93 24.67 37.85
CA LYS A 285 -29.29 25.32 36.70
C LYS A 285 -30.31 25.84 35.68
N ILE A 286 -31.38 25.07 35.42
CA ILE A 286 -32.51 25.49 34.57
C ILE A 286 -33.28 26.65 35.22
N ALA A 287 -33.52 26.58 36.53
CA ALA A 287 -34.21 27.65 37.27
C ALA A 287 -33.41 28.96 37.23
N GLN A 288 -32.08 28.90 37.46
CA GLN A 288 -31.18 30.04 37.34
C GLN A 288 -31.13 30.57 35.90
N GLY A 289 -31.06 29.69 34.90
CA GLY A 289 -31.10 30.07 33.48
C GLY A 289 -32.39 30.78 33.09
N ARG A 290 -33.55 30.31 33.57
CA ARG A 290 -34.85 30.99 33.38
C ARG A 290 -34.90 32.33 34.09
N LYS A 291 -34.40 32.42 35.33
CA LYS A 291 -34.32 33.66 36.09
C LYS A 291 -33.46 34.71 35.36
N LYS A 292 -32.33 34.28 34.79
CA LYS A 292 -31.40 35.10 33.99
C LYS A 292 -31.97 35.48 32.61
N PHE A 293 -32.78 34.61 32.01
CA PHE A 293 -33.47 34.88 30.74
C PHE A 293 -34.57 35.95 30.91
N TRP A 294 -35.38 35.85 31.97
CA TRP A 294 -36.47 36.77 32.26
C TRP A 294 -36.03 38.06 32.98
N SER A 295 -34.81 38.11 33.53
CA SER A 295 -34.23 39.32 34.09
C SER A 295 -33.68 40.28 33.02
N ASN A 296 -33.49 39.83 31.77
CA ASN A 296 -33.05 40.69 30.66
C ASN A 296 -34.26 41.43 30.03
N PRO A 297 -34.31 42.78 30.08
CA PRO A 297 -35.42 43.56 29.52
C PRO A 297 -35.65 43.31 28.02
N SER A 298 -34.58 43.09 27.25
CA SER A 298 -34.66 42.83 25.80
C SER A 298 -35.39 41.53 25.45
N ASN A 299 -35.23 40.48 26.28
CA ASN A 299 -35.94 39.21 26.12
C ASN A 299 -37.43 39.35 26.45
N LYS A 300 -37.79 40.13 27.46
CA LYS A 300 -39.18 40.47 27.75
C LYS A 300 -39.81 41.23 26.59
N THR A 301 -39.12 42.22 26.03
CA THR A 301 -39.59 43.01 24.88
C THR A 301 -39.73 42.17 23.62
N ARG A 302 -38.76 41.29 23.32
CA ARG A 302 -38.79 40.39 22.16
C ARG A 302 -39.85 39.30 22.31
N TYR A 303 -40.05 38.75 23.50
CA TYR A 303 -41.10 37.78 23.78
C TYR A 303 -42.48 38.44 23.73
N ALA A 304 -42.64 39.66 24.25
CA ALA A 304 -43.85 40.46 24.11
C ALA A 304 -44.13 40.81 22.64
N LYS A 305 -43.11 41.14 21.85
CA LYS A 305 -43.23 41.37 20.40
C LYS A 305 -43.66 40.10 19.65
N ALA A 306 -43.04 38.95 19.94
CA ALA A 306 -43.43 37.66 19.34
C ALA A 306 -44.84 37.22 19.77
N LEU A 307 -45.24 37.50 21.02
CA LEU A 307 -46.59 37.26 21.51
C LEU A 307 -47.60 38.19 20.82
N SER A 308 -47.21 39.44 20.59
CA SER A 308 -48.00 40.43 19.82
C SER A 308 -48.14 40.01 18.36
N GLU A 309 -47.06 39.60 17.69
CA GLU A 309 -47.08 39.08 16.32
C GLU A 309 -47.91 37.80 16.20
N ARG A 310 -47.80 36.88 17.17
CA ARG A 310 -48.65 35.69 17.26
C ARG A 310 -50.11 36.07 17.49
N ASN A 311 -50.39 37.04 18.35
CA ASN A 311 -51.74 37.54 18.57
C ASN A 311 -52.29 38.18 17.28
N ILE A 312 -51.52 39.01 16.57
CA ILE A 312 -51.89 39.58 15.27
C ILE A 312 -52.22 38.46 14.27
N LYS A 313 -51.41 37.39 14.24
CA LYS A 313 -51.63 36.23 13.37
C LYS A 313 -52.87 35.43 13.75
N ASN A 314 -53.15 35.28 15.05
CA ASN A 314 -54.39 34.70 15.54
C ASN A 314 -55.59 35.60 15.16
N TRP A 315 -55.46 36.92 15.30
CA TRP A 315 -56.44 37.93 14.86
C TRP A 315 -56.58 38.03 13.34
N GLN A 316 -55.74 37.38 12.55
CA GLN A 316 -55.93 37.20 11.10
C GLN A 316 -56.74 35.93 10.78
N ASN A 317 -56.89 34.98 11.72
CA ASN A 317 -57.75 33.81 11.52
C ASN A 317 -59.24 34.24 11.69
N PRO A 318 -60.10 34.05 10.67
CA PRO A 318 -61.53 34.42 10.74
C PRO A 318 -62.29 33.74 11.88
N GLU A 319 -62.00 32.46 12.18
CA GLU A 319 -62.67 31.72 13.26
C GLU A 319 -62.25 32.23 14.65
N TYR A 320 -60.96 32.56 14.81
CA TYR A 320 -60.46 33.15 16.05
C TYR A 320 -61.00 34.57 16.26
N ARG A 321 -61.10 35.36 15.18
CA ARG A 321 -61.74 36.68 15.19
C ARG A 321 -63.19 36.60 15.63
N GLU A 322 -63.96 35.65 15.09
CA GLU A 322 -65.37 35.49 15.45
C GLU A 322 -65.54 35.06 16.90
N LYS A 323 -64.69 34.14 17.38
CA LYS A 323 -64.66 33.70 18.78
C LYS A 323 -64.32 34.84 19.75
N MET A 324 -63.29 35.63 19.43
CA MET A 324 -62.87 36.75 20.26
C MET A 324 -63.84 37.93 20.19
N ARG A 325 -64.49 38.16 19.04
CA ARG A 325 -65.53 39.19 18.88
C ARG A 325 -66.72 38.93 19.79
N ARG A 326 -67.20 37.68 19.89
CA ARG A 326 -68.28 37.31 20.82
C ARG A 326 -67.85 37.51 22.27
N PHE A 327 -66.70 36.94 22.64
CA PHE A 327 -66.16 37.02 24.00
C PHE A 327 -65.87 38.46 24.49
N LEU A 328 -65.18 39.27 23.69
CA LEU A 328 -64.85 40.66 24.06
C LEU A 328 -66.05 41.60 23.97
N SER A 329 -67.03 41.33 23.10
CA SER A 329 -68.28 42.09 23.04
C SER A 329 -69.10 41.87 24.31
N GLU A 330 -69.25 40.63 24.78
CA GLU A 330 -69.91 40.33 26.06
C GLU A 330 -69.17 40.94 27.25
N THR A 331 -67.84 40.83 27.28
CA THR A 331 -67.02 41.36 28.37
C THR A 331 -67.02 42.90 28.40
N ASN A 332 -66.90 43.57 27.25
CA ASN A 332 -66.93 45.04 27.19
C ASN A 332 -68.33 45.61 27.40
N LYS A 333 -69.40 44.91 27.00
CA LYS A 333 -70.78 45.32 27.33
C LYS A 333 -71.01 45.23 28.83
N GLN A 334 -70.59 44.14 29.47
CA GLN A 334 -70.64 43.99 30.93
C GLN A 334 -69.81 45.07 31.65
N TYR A 335 -68.60 45.38 31.17
CA TYR A 335 -67.73 46.38 31.77
C TYR A 335 -68.24 47.82 31.61
N ILE A 336 -68.78 48.18 30.44
CA ILE A 336 -69.34 49.51 30.18
C ILE A 336 -70.72 49.70 30.86
N LEU A 337 -71.50 48.62 31.05
CA LEU A 337 -72.70 48.63 31.89
C LEU A 337 -72.34 48.81 33.37
N ALA A 338 -71.24 48.21 33.82
CA ALA A 338 -70.78 48.33 35.20
C ALA A 338 -70.20 49.73 35.51
N HIS A 339 -69.56 50.42 34.55
CA HIS A 339 -68.82 51.68 34.79
C HIS A 339 -69.12 52.77 33.72
N PRO A 340 -70.21 53.54 33.86
CA PRO A 340 -70.68 54.52 32.87
C PRO A 340 -69.75 55.73 32.66
N GLU A 341 -69.03 56.15 33.71
CA GLU A 341 -68.14 57.33 33.69
C GLU A 341 -66.96 57.24 32.70
N LYS A 342 -66.56 56.03 32.27
CA LYS A 342 -65.42 55.84 31.36
C LYS A 342 -65.70 56.18 29.89
N ARG A 343 -66.96 56.38 29.49
CA ARG A 343 -67.32 56.69 28.08
C ARG A 343 -66.92 58.09 27.64
N GLU A 344 -67.00 59.10 28.50
CA GLU A 344 -66.66 60.49 28.14
C GLU A 344 -65.15 60.78 28.17
N GLU A 345 -64.41 60.12 29.06
CA GLU A 345 -62.96 60.30 29.23
C GLU A 345 -62.16 59.85 27.99
N LEU A 346 -62.57 58.74 27.37
CA LEU A 346 -61.88 58.15 26.23
C LEU A 346 -62.06 58.95 24.92
N SER A 347 -63.20 59.64 24.77
CA SER A 347 -63.48 60.46 23.59
C SER A 347 -62.73 61.80 23.61
N ARG A 348 -62.59 62.44 24.79
CA ARG A 348 -61.86 63.72 24.95
C ARG A 348 -60.35 63.60 24.73
N THR A 349 -59.74 62.49 25.14
CA THR A 349 -58.27 62.35 25.20
C THR A 349 -57.63 62.12 23.82
N ALA A 350 -58.34 61.43 22.92
CA ALA A 350 -57.82 61.11 21.58
C ALA A 350 -57.78 62.33 20.64
N SER A 351 -58.79 63.21 20.70
CA SER A 351 -58.89 64.39 19.83
C SER A 351 -57.90 65.50 20.18
N ASN A 352 -57.56 65.64 21.47
CA ASN A 352 -56.63 66.69 21.95
C ASN A 352 -55.16 66.38 21.64
N THR A 353 -54.80 65.10 21.51
CA THR A 353 -53.39 64.67 21.36
C THR A 353 -52.89 64.84 19.91
N LEU A 354 -53.74 64.53 18.92
CA LEU A 354 -53.38 64.60 17.50
C LEU A 354 -53.38 66.03 16.95
N LYS A 355 -54.25 66.92 17.45
CA LYS A 355 -54.23 68.36 17.10
C LYS A 355 -52.99 69.08 17.63
N ARG A 356 -52.44 68.65 18.78
CA ARG A 356 -51.25 69.25 19.42
C ARG A 356 -49.93 68.97 18.70
N LEU A 357 -49.75 67.78 18.13
CA LEU A 357 -48.45 67.35 17.57
C LEU A 357 -48.24 67.74 16.09
N TRP A 358 -49.31 68.03 15.35
CA TRP A 358 -49.22 68.36 13.92
C TRP A 358 -49.08 69.86 13.62
N GLN A 359 -49.20 70.70 14.66
CA GLN A 359 -48.97 72.15 14.58
C GLN A 359 -47.52 72.55 14.92
N ASP A 360 -46.67 71.61 15.34
CA ASP A 360 -45.26 71.86 15.60
C ASP A 360 -44.43 71.78 14.30
N THR A 361 -43.86 72.92 13.91
CA THR A 361 -43.03 73.08 12.70
C THR A 361 -41.68 72.35 12.83
N LEU A 362 -41.17 72.12 14.04
CA LEU A 362 -39.96 71.31 14.27
C LEU A 362 -40.23 69.83 14.01
N TYR A 363 -41.41 69.31 14.37
CA TYR A 363 -41.78 67.91 14.12
C TYR A 363 -41.86 67.58 12.62
N ARG A 364 -42.39 68.51 11.80
CA ARG A 364 -42.41 68.35 10.33
C ARG A 364 -41.03 68.47 9.69
N SER A 365 -40.17 69.38 10.17
CA SER A 365 -38.81 69.58 9.65
C SER A 365 -37.86 68.42 10.01
N GLN A 366 -37.99 67.86 11.22
CA GLN A 366 -37.17 66.74 11.71
C GLN A 366 -37.41 65.45 10.92
N MET A 367 -38.66 65.18 10.52
CA MET A 367 -38.98 64.03 9.68
C MET A 367 -38.38 64.15 8.28
N HIS A 368 -38.32 65.37 7.73
CA HIS A 368 -37.75 65.62 6.41
C HIS A 368 -36.20 65.55 6.42
N LYS A 369 -35.53 66.06 7.48
CA LYS A 369 -34.06 66.00 7.64
C LYS A 369 -33.51 64.58 7.84
N ASN A 370 -34.26 63.70 8.51
CA ASN A 370 -33.85 62.30 8.72
C ASN A 370 -33.86 61.48 7.42
N ILE A 371 -34.66 61.87 6.44
CA ILE A 371 -34.74 61.21 5.13
C ILE A 371 -33.55 61.58 4.23
N VAL A 372 -32.96 62.77 4.39
CA VAL A 372 -31.84 63.27 3.55
C VAL A 372 -30.46 62.83 4.07
N LYS A 373 -30.30 62.66 5.39
CA LYS A 373 -29.02 62.29 6.04
C LYS A 373 -28.53 60.87 5.72
N GLY A 374 -29.39 60.03 5.17
CA GLY A 374 -29.07 58.64 4.80
C GLY A 374 -28.18 58.45 3.57
N ASN A 375 -27.87 59.50 2.78
CA ASN A 375 -27.43 59.31 1.38
C ASN A 375 -26.06 59.93 0.95
N LYS A 376 -25.09 60.31 1.81
CA LYS A 376 -23.78 60.86 1.34
C LYS A 376 -22.50 60.38 2.12
N ASN A 377 -21.56 59.79 1.36
CA ASN A 377 -20.23 59.18 1.62
C ASN A 377 -19.13 60.14 2.21
N HIS A 378 -18.02 59.74 2.91
CA HIS A 378 -16.70 59.24 2.37
C HIS A 378 -15.54 58.97 3.43
N VAL A 379 -14.31 58.58 2.96
CA VAL A 379 -13.18 57.75 3.55
C VAL A 379 -11.78 58.44 3.71
N THR A 380 -10.89 58.05 4.67
CA THR A 380 -9.40 58.28 4.67
C THR A 380 -8.46 57.26 5.43
N ASN A 381 -7.39 56.77 4.73
CA ASN A 381 -5.94 56.50 5.02
C ASN A 381 -5.26 55.40 5.93
N LYS A 382 -4.26 54.70 5.35
CA LYS A 382 -3.51 53.45 5.73
C LYS A 382 -2.67 53.39 7.03
N THR A 383 -2.54 54.44 7.83
CA THR A 383 -1.78 54.39 9.12
C THR A 383 -2.55 53.65 10.22
N GLY A 384 -3.87 53.54 10.07
CA GLY A 384 -4.73 52.80 10.99
C GLY A 384 -4.58 51.27 10.87
N LYS A 385 -4.33 50.74 9.65
CA LYS A 385 -4.31 49.28 9.41
C LYS A 385 -3.18 48.60 10.21
N ILE A 386 -1.99 49.20 10.24
CA ILE A 386 -0.81 48.62 10.89
C ILE A 386 -0.99 48.57 12.41
N LYS A 387 -1.51 49.65 13.01
CA LYS A 387 -1.77 49.71 14.46
C LYS A 387 -2.88 48.74 14.87
N PHE A 388 -3.90 48.56 14.03
CA PHE A 388 -4.95 47.55 14.23
C PHE A 388 -4.39 46.12 14.20
N LEU A 389 -3.54 45.77 13.22
CA LEU A 389 -2.96 44.42 13.13
C LEU A 389 -2.00 44.09 14.30
N ASN A 390 -1.25 45.05 14.83
CA ASN A 390 -0.36 44.81 15.98
C ASN A 390 -1.13 44.52 17.27
N VAL A 391 -2.19 45.27 17.55
CA VAL A 391 -3.08 44.99 18.70
C VAL A 391 -3.76 43.63 18.52
N CYS A 392 -4.13 43.25 17.29
CA CYS A 392 -4.69 41.93 17.00
C CYS A 392 -3.73 40.75 17.24
N ARG A 393 -2.43 40.89 16.91
CA ARG A 393 -1.43 39.84 17.20
C ARG A 393 -1.19 39.67 18.70
N GLU A 394 -1.16 40.78 19.44
CA GLU A 394 -0.89 40.74 20.88
C GLU A 394 -2.04 40.08 21.66
N ILE A 395 -3.29 40.24 21.21
CA ILE A 395 -4.47 39.52 21.73
C ILE A 395 -4.35 38.01 21.50
N ILE A 396 -3.84 37.59 20.33
CA ILE A 396 -3.64 36.16 19.99
C ILE A 396 -2.49 35.57 20.81
N ASN A 397 -1.37 36.29 20.99
CA ASN A 397 -0.24 35.86 21.82
C ASN A 397 -0.63 35.68 23.30
N GLN A 398 -1.57 36.51 23.79
CA GLN A 398 -2.13 36.38 25.14
C GLN A 398 -3.27 35.35 25.22
N GLN A 399 -3.49 34.56 24.15
CA GLN A 399 -4.57 33.54 24.02
C GLN A 399 -5.98 34.09 24.27
N CYS A 400 -6.18 35.39 24.07
CA CYS A 400 -7.46 36.06 24.20
C CYS A 400 -8.20 36.05 22.85
N THR A 401 -9.53 36.10 22.91
CA THR A 401 -10.35 36.13 21.70
C THR A 401 -10.26 37.48 21.02
N LEU A 402 -9.93 37.46 19.72
CA LEU A 402 -9.93 38.64 18.86
C LEU A 402 -11.38 39.12 18.63
N ASN A 403 -11.86 39.98 19.52
CA ASN A 403 -13.16 40.63 19.52
C ASN A 403 -13.03 42.09 20.00
N GLU A 404 -14.10 42.86 19.84
CA GLU A 404 -14.14 44.29 20.17
C GLU A 404 -13.71 44.57 21.61
N GLU A 405 -14.23 43.83 22.58
CA GLU A 405 -14.01 44.10 24.00
C GLU A 405 -12.54 43.88 24.42
N ASN A 406 -11.92 42.79 23.96
CA ASN A 406 -10.52 42.49 24.23
C ASN A 406 -9.58 43.37 23.42
N TYR A 407 -9.96 43.68 22.18
CA TYR A 407 -9.22 44.62 21.35
C TYR A 407 -9.22 46.00 21.96
N GLU A 408 -10.35 46.53 22.43
CA GLU A 408 -10.41 47.83 23.08
C GLU A 408 -9.67 47.85 24.43
N LYS A 409 -9.77 46.77 25.22
CA LYS A 409 -8.98 46.61 26.47
C LYS A 409 -7.47 46.64 26.23
N ILE A 410 -6.97 45.85 25.27
CA ILE A 410 -5.54 45.79 24.95
C ILE A 410 -5.07 47.03 24.18
N ARG A 411 -5.90 47.57 23.27
CA ARG A 411 -5.66 48.84 22.55
C ARG A 411 -5.40 49.98 23.53
N ASN A 412 -6.26 50.14 24.53
CA ASN A 412 -6.12 51.20 25.54
C ASN A 412 -4.88 51.02 26.43
N LYS A 413 -4.39 49.77 26.58
CA LYS A 413 -3.18 49.45 27.34
C LYS A 413 -1.89 49.69 26.53
N ILE A 414 -1.87 49.36 25.23
CA ILE A 414 -0.70 49.49 24.34
C ILE A 414 -0.57 50.92 23.76
N TYR A 415 -1.70 51.58 23.46
CA TYR A 415 -1.74 52.92 22.86
C TYR A 415 -2.70 53.85 23.65
N PRO A 416 -2.27 54.42 24.78
CA PRO A 416 -3.08 55.35 25.59
C PRO A 416 -3.46 56.62 24.79
N TYR A 417 -4.60 57.25 25.12
CA TYR A 417 -5.12 58.48 24.51
C TYR A 417 -5.59 58.38 23.04
N GLY A 418 -5.82 57.18 22.50
CA GLY A 418 -6.59 56.99 21.26
C GLY A 418 -5.78 57.00 19.96
N ALA A 419 -4.47 56.74 20.01
CA ALA A 419 -3.57 56.80 18.86
C ALA A 419 -3.68 55.66 17.82
N ALA A 420 -4.56 54.66 18.04
CA ALA A 420 -4.86 53.54 17.13
C ALA A 420 -6.37 53.48 16.79
N PRO A 421 -6.82 52.90 15.67
CA PRO A 421 -8.24 52.88 15.32
C PRO A 421 -9.07 51.98 16.24
N ILE A 422 -10.31 52.38 16.50
CA ILE A 422 -11.35 51.60 17.19
C ILE A 422 -11.79 50.40 16.35
N TRP A 423 -12.06 49.28 17.01
CA TRP A 423 -12.29 47.94 16.42
C TRP A 423 -13.24 47.95 15.22
N GLN A 424 -14.46 48.49 15.39
CA GLN A 424 -15.45 48.57 14.32
C GLN A 424 -14.99 49.39 13.11
N LYS A 425 -14.34 50.54 13.34
CA LYS A 425 -13.96 51.49 12.27
C LYS A 425 -12.79 50.98 11.43
N ALA A 426 -11.86 50.22 12.02
CA ALA A 426 -10.77 49.56 11.27
C ALA A 426 -11.23 48.33 10.47
N LEU A 427 -12.18 47.56 11.00
CA LEU A 427 -12.74 46.40 10.31
C LEU A 427 -13.41 46.80 8.99
N GLU A 428 -14.25 47.84 9.04
CA GLU A 428 -14.92 48.43 7.88
C GLU A 428 -13.92 48.92 6.83
N GLN A 429 -12.85 49.58 7.26
CA GLN A 429 -11.96 50.33 6.36
C GLN A 429 -10.86 49.47 5.68
N TYR A 430 -10.46 48.34 6.29
CA TYR A 430 -9.30 47.55 5.82
C TYR A 430 -9.55 46.07 5.52
N SER A 431 -10.72 45.57 5.90
CA SER A 431 -11.07 44.15 5.83
C SER A 431 -12.54 43.96 5.46
N GLN A 432 -13.17 44.97 4.84
CA GLN A 432 -14.56 44.95 4.36
C GLN A 432 -15.57 44.53 5.45
N SER A 433 -15.34 45.02 6.68
CA SER A 433 -16.13 44.70 7.88
C SER A 433 -16.09 43.24 8.32
N ASN A 434 -15.17 42.44 7.78
CA ASN A 434 -15.06 41.02 8.08
C ASN A 434 -13.83 40.72 8.96
N PRO A 435 -14.02 40.38 10.24
CA PRO A 435 -12.94 39.99 11.14
C PRO A 435 -12.20 38.72 10.69
N ASP A 436 -12.82 37.88 9.88
CA ASP A 436 -12.22 36.62 9.42
C ASP A 436 -11.24 36.82 8.25
N LEU A 437 -11.36 37.91 7.46
CA LEU A 437 -10.34 38.31 6.48
C LEU A 437 -9.06 38.75 7.17
N VAL A 438 -9.19 39.41 8.33
CA VAL A 438 -8.05 39.75 9.21
C VAL A 438 -7.41 38.46 9.76
N ARG A 439 -8.21 37.45 10.12
CA ARG A 439 -7.70 36.13 10.54
C ARG A 439 -7.06 35.34 9.40
N GLN A 440 -7.55 35.45 8.16
CA GLN A 440 -6.93 34.86 6.97
C GLN A 440 -5.59 35.53 6.61
N GLU A 441 -5.48 36.85 6.78
CA GLU A 441 -4.23 37.62 6.64
C GLU A 441 -3.23 37.30 7.79
N ILE A 442 -3.68 36.59 8.84
CA ILE A 442 -2.90 36.14 10.01
C ILE A 442 -2.57 34.62 9.99
N ASN A 443 -3.35 33.76 9.31
CA ASN A 443 -3.26 32.28 9.39
C ASN A 443 -2.75 31.55 8.12
N ASN A 444 -1.64 32.00 7.54
CA ASN A 444 -0.70 31.36 6.59
C ASN A 444 -1.04 30.08 5.78
N ASN A 445 -0.47 30.02 4.58
CA ASN A 445 -0.85 29.22 3.43
C ASN A 445 -0.01 27.93 3.29
N HIS A 446 0.08 27.02 4.27
CA HIS A 446 0.82 25.72 4.24
C HIS A 446 1.94 25.61 3.18
N LYS A 447 2.82 26.60 3.14
CA LYS A 447 3.89 26.74 2.16
C LYS A 447 5.20 26.41 2.83
N VAL A 448 6.08 25.73 2.10
CA VAL A 448 7.42 25.46 2.59
C VAL A 448 8.19 26.78 2.65
N VAL A 449 8.75 27.11 3.82
CA VAL A 449 9.63 28.28 3.99
C VAL A 449 11.07 27.89 3.72
N LYS A 450 11.53 26.80 4.35
CA LYS A 450 12.90 26.30 4.17
C LYS A 450 13.02 24.85 4.61
N ILE A 451 14.07 24.19 4.12
CA ILE A 451 14.48 22.86 4.57
C ILE A 451 15.84 22.99 5.26
N GLU A 452 15.96 22.44 6.45
CA GLU A 452 17.22 22.37 7.18
C GLU A 452 17.70 20.92 7.27
N ARG A 453 18.99 20.67 6.97
CA ARG A 453 19.60 19.37 7.20
C ARG A 453 19.95 19.22 8.67
N VAL A 454 19.56 18.11 9.28
CA VAL A 454 19.91 17.79 10.65
C VAL A 454 21.09 16.82 10.62
N LEU A 455 22.22 17.18 11.22
CA LEU A 455 23.44 16.34 11.25
C LEU A 455 23.28 15.09 12.13
N LYS A 456 22.26 15.08 12.99
CA LYS A 456 21.96 13.98 13.91
C LYS A 456 21.03 12.95 13.26
N LYS A 457 21.36 11.68 13.44
CA LYS A 457 20.51 10.55 13.04
C LYS A 457 19.49 10.25 14.14
N GLU A 458 18.25 9.97 13.76
CA GLU A 458 17.16 9.65 14.69
C GLU A 458 16.32 8.46 14.20
N ASP A 459 15.62 7.82 15.12
CA ASP A 459 14.69 6.76 14.80
C ASP A 459 13.42 7.31 14.15
N VAL A 460 12.97 6.66 13.08
CA VAL A 460 11.80 7.08 12.30
C VAL A 460 10.70 6.03 12.28
N TYR A 461 9.50 6.52 12.08
CA TYR A 461 8.22 5.89 12.31
C TYR A 461 7.28 6.17 11.14
N ASP A 462 6.33 5.27 10.94
CA ASP A 462 5.27 5.43 9.95
C ASP A 462 4.03 4.64 10.39
N LEU A 463 2.94 4.79 9.64
CA LEU A 463 1.67 4.09 9.84
C LEU A 463 1.11 3.59 8.50
N THR A 464 0.07 2.77 8.58
CA THR A 464 -0.60 2.20 7.41
C THR A 464 -2.01 2.78 7.29
N ILE A 465 -2.35 3.32 6.12
CA ILE A 465 -3.72 3.67 5.72
C ILE A 465 -4.07 2.87 4.48
N ASP A 466 -5.05 1.97 4.59
CA ASP A 466 -5.47 1.13 3.47
C ASP A 466 -6.08 1.96 2.33
N ASN A 467 -5.94 1.45 1.11
CA ASN A 467 -6.50 1.94 -0.15
C ASN A 467 -5.95 3.28 -0.66
N THR A 468 -5.67 4.22 0.23
CA THR A 468 -5.39 5.63 -0.12
C THR A 468 -3.93 6.00 0.07
N HIS A 469 -3.21 5.29 0.93
CA HIS A 469 -1.77 5.43 1.16
C HIS A 469 -1.30 6.86 1.52
N ASN A 470 -2.16 7.63 2.18
CA ASN A 470 -1.83 8.97 2.67
C ASN A 470 -2.61 9.31 3.95
N PHE A 471 -2.09 10.24 4.73
CA PHE A 471 -2.69 10.72 5.96
C PHE A 471 -2.37 12.18 6.24
N CYS A 472 -3.11 12.79 7.17
CA CYS A 472 -2.93 14.19 7.54
C CYS A 472 -2.12 14.34 8.84
N LEU A 473 -1.07 15.17 8.78
CA LEU A 473 -0.33 15.60 9.96
C LEU A 473 -1.08 16.68 10.74
N ALA A 474 -0.78 16.80 12.04
CA ALA A 474 -1.33 17.87 12.87
C ALA A 474 -0.99 19.28 12.34
N ALA A 475 0.11 19.39 11.60
CA ALA A 475 0.53 20.59 10.86
C ALA A 475 -0.41 20.99 9.71
N GLY A 476 -1.48 20.24 9.46
CA GLY A 476 -2.53 20.60 8.51
C GLY A 476 -2.23 20.24 7.06
N ILE A 477 -1.29 19.32 6.81
CA ILE A 477 -0.90 18.89 5.47
C ILE A 477 -1.05 17.38 5.27
N PHE A 478 -1.17 16.94 4.01
CA PHE A 478 -1.21 15.52 3.64
C PHE A 478 0.15 14.99 3.20
N VAL A 479 0.47 13.79 3.66
CA VAL A 479 1.75 13.10 3.43
C VAL A 479 1.52 11.62 3.12
N HIS A 480 2.48 10.98 2.46
CA HIS A 480 2.41 9.57 2.07
C HIS A 480 2.73 8.64 3.24
N ASN A 481 2.26 7.38 3.22
CA ASN A 481 2.55 6.36 4.23
C ASN A 481 3.42 5.19 3.66
N SER A 482 3.87 4.21 4.44
CA SER A 482 4.69 3.09 3.90
C SER A 482 4.25 1.65 4.26
N MET A 483 4.23 0.81 3.22
CA MET A 483 4.37 -0.65 3.09
C MET A 483 3.39 -1.58 3.84
N ASP A 484 2.51 -2.25 3.08
CA ASP A 484 2.24 -3.70 3.08
C ASP A 484 1.41 -4.09 1.82
N GLY A 485 1.98 -4.82 0.85
CA GLY A 485 1.25 -5.28 -0.35
C GLY A 485 0.98 -4.20 -1.42
N ASP A 486 1.58 -3.03 -1.28
CA ASP A 486 1.38 -1.87 -2.15
C ASP A 486 1.98 -2.11 -3.54
N SER A 487 1.28 -1.66 -4.58
CA SER A 487 1.90 -1.44 -5.88
C SER A 487 3.14 -0.55 -5.71
N ALA A 488 4.18 -0.80 -6.50
CA ALA A 488 5.35 0.07 -6.45
C ALA A 488 4.95 1.53 -6.66
N ALA A 489 5.65 2.45 -5.97
CA ALA A 489 5.49 3.88 -6.18
C ALA A 489 5.59 4.20 -7.69
N ALA A 490 4.92 5.23 -8.20
CA ALA A 490 4.94 5.51 -9.63
C ALA A 490 6.37 5.62 -10.18
N MET A 491 6.60 5.18 -11.43
CA MET A 491 7.92 5.11 -12.08
C MET A 491 8.74 6.41 -12.06
N ARG A 492 8.09 7.56 -11.84
CA ARG A 492 8.73 8.88 -11.67
C ARG A 492 9.47 9.07 -10.33
N TYR A 493 9.20 8.20 -9.35
CA TYR A 493 9.74 8.24 -7.98
C TYR A 493 10.65 7.07 -7.65
N THR A 494 10.53 5.96 -8.36
CA THR A 494 11.47 4.85 -8.22
C THR A 494 12.67 5.06 -9.11
N GLU A 495 13.81 4.54 -8.68
CA GLU A 495 15.03 4.53 -9.46
C GLU A 495 15.54 3.10 -9.58
N THR A 496 16.30 2.84 -10.64
CA THR A 496 16.69 1.49 -11.03
C THR A 496 18.07 1.49 -11.67
N LYS A 497 18.72 0.32 -11.63
CA LYS A 497 19.88 -0.04 -12.45
C LYS A 497 19.99 -1.56 -12.60
N LEU A 498 20.84 -2.03 -13.52
CA LEU A 498 21.06 -3.48 -13.67
C LEU A 498 21.66 -4.08 -12.39
N SER A 499 21.26 -5.32 -12.08
CA SER A 499 21.99 -6.14 -11.12
C SER A 499 23.30 -6.65 -11.75
N PRO A 500 24.36 -6.87 -10.95
CA PRO A 500 25.61 -7.46 -11.45
C PRO A 500 25.40 -8.78 -12.22
N ILE A 501 24.54 -9.65 -11.70
CA ILE A 501 24.22 -10.95 -12.33
C ILE A 501 23.59 -10.80 -13.72
N SER A 502 22.84 -9.73 -13.97
CA SER A 502 22.17 -9.50 -15.25
C SER A 502 23.12 -9.16 -16.38
N GLU A 503 24.31 -8.67 -16.07
CA GLU A 503 25.32 -8.39 -17.10
C GLU A 503 25.80 -9.69 -17.76
N GLU A 504 25.76 -10.81 -17.05
CA GLU A 504 26.07 -12.13 -17.60
C GLU A 504 25.02 -12.61 -18.62
N LEU A 505 23.78 -12.10 -18.55
CA LEU A 505 22.77 -12.34 -19.60
C LEU A 505 23.11 -11.60 -20.90
N LEU A 506 23.76 -10.44 -20.78
CA LEU A 506 24.04 -9.51 -21.87
C LEU A 506 25.50 -9.58 -22.35
N PHE A 507 26.28 -10.54 -21.85
CA PHE A 507 27.70 -10.66 -22.09
C PHE A 507 28.00 -10.95 -23.57
N ASP A 508 28.96 -10.23 -24.14
CA ASP A 508 29.36 -10.30 -25.57
C ASP A 508 28.22 -10.01 -26.57
N LEU A 509 27.19 -9.25 -26.19
CA LEU A 509 26.10 -8.90 -27.10
C LEU A 509 26.60 -8.11 -28.34
N GLU A 510 27.63 -7.30 -28.17
CA GLU A 510 28.29 -6.50 -29.22
C GLU A 510 29.10 -7.32 -30.22
N LYS A 511 29.37 -8.61 -29.94
CA LYS A 511 30.17 -9.50 -30.80
C LYS A 511 29.34 -10.33 -31.79
N ASN A 512 28.18 -9.81 -32.20
CA ASN A 512 27.24 -10.49 -33.12
C ASN A 512 26.89 -11.92 -32.66
N THR A 513 26.76 -12.12 -31.36
CA THR A 513 26.47 -13.43 -30.75
C THR A 513 25.04 -13.89 -30.94
N VAL A 514 24.13 -12.95 -31.20
CA VAL A 514 22.69 -13.20 -31.42
C VAL A 514 22.18 -12.39 -32.60
N ASN A 515 21.08 -12.86 -33.19
CA ASN A 515 20.44 -12.16 -34.30
C ASN A 515 19.63 -10.97 -33.78
N PHE A 516 19.64 -9.88 -34.54
CA PHE A 516 18.84 -8.69 -34.28
C PHE A 516 17.68 -8.63 -35.28
N ILE A 517 16.49 -8.33 -34.77
CA ILE A 517 15.28 -8.13 -35.57
C ILE A 517 14.88 -6.65 -35.55
N PRO A 518 14.19 -6.14 -36.58
CA PRO A 518 13.58 -4.83 -36.51
C PRO A 518 12.60 -4.74 -35.34
N ASN A 519 12.52 -3.57 -34.71
CA ASN A 519 11.49 -3.26 -33.72
C ASN A 519 10.10 -3.10 -34.38
N PHE A 520 9.09 -2.74 -33.60
CA PHE A 520 7.70 -2.70 -34.07
C PHE A 520 7.41 -1.70 -35.21
N ASP A 521 8.20 -0.63 -35.35
CA ASP A 521 8.07 0.38 -36.41
C ASP A 521 9.20 0.36 -37.44
N GLY A 522 10.16 -0.57 -37.31
CA GLY A 522 11.32 -0.71 -38.19
C GLY A 522 12.41 0.35 -38.03
N SER A 523 12.28 1.32 -37.12
CA SER A 523 13.26 2.39 -36.92
C SER A 523 14.50 1.97 -36.13
N GLN A 524 14.40 0.90 -35.33
CA GLN A 524 15.47 0.38 -34.48
C GLN A 524 15.59 -1.14 -34.62
N LYS A 525 16.67 -1.69 -34.08
CA LYS A 525 16.85 -3.14 -33.96
C LYS A 525 16.87 -3.57 -32.49
N GLU A 526 16.27 -4.72 -32.21
CA GLU A 526 16.29 -5.38 -30.90
C GLU A 526 16.83 -6.81 -31.01
N PRO A 527 17.54 -7.33 -29.98
CA PRO A 527 18.01 -8.70 -30.00
C PRO A 527 16.84 -9.67 -29.92
N GLN A 528 16.83 -10.70 -30.77
CA GLN A 528 15.79 -11.72 -30.76
C GLN A 528 15.81 -12.53 -29.46
N VAL A 529 17.01 -12.89 -29.00
CA VAL A 529 17.31 -13.56 -27.73
C VAL A 529 18.58 -12.97 -27.13
N MET A 530 18.80 -13.18 -25.84
CA MET A 530 20.04 -12.79 -25.17
C MET A 530 21.14 -13.85 -25.30
N PRO A 531 22.43 -13.48 -25.31
CA PRO A 531 23.55 -14.42 -25.23
C PRO A 531 23.45 -15.36 -24.01
N ALA A 532 22.85 -14.86 -22.92
CA ALA A 532 22.34 -15.63 -21.79
C ALA A 532 23.34 -16.64 -21.23
N LYS A 533 24.46 -16.16 -20.64
CA LYS A 533 25.41 -17.05 -19.97
C LYS A 533 24.77 -17.78 -18.78
N LEU A 534 23.72 -17.22 -18.19
CA LEU A 534 22.95 -17.85 -17.11
C LEU A 534 21.81 -18.73 -17.65
N PRO A 535 21.53 -19.89 -17.03
CA PRO A 535 20.37 -20.74 -17.36
C PRO A 535 19.06 -20.15 -16.78
N ASN A 536 18.70 -18.95 -17.24
CA ASN A 536 17.73 -18.10 -16.54
C ASN A 536 16.29 -18.65 -16.51
N LEU A 537 15.91 -19.50 -17.48
CA LEU A 537 14.56 -20.08 -17.53
C LEU A 537 14.22 -20.84 -16.25
N LEU A 538 15.14 -21.67 -15.77
CA LEU A 538 14.99 -22.40 -14.51
C LEU A 538 15.49 -21.59 -13.31
N LEU A 539 16.55 -20.79 -13.47
CA LEU A 539 17.15 -20.03 -12.37
C LEU A 539 16.13 -19.14 -11.66
N ASN A 540 15.40 -18.33 -12.43
CA ASN A 540 14.42 -17.38 -11.90
C ASN A 540 12.98 -17.84 -12.11
N GLY A 541 12.75 -18.84 -12.96
CA GLY A 541 11.41 -19.24 -13.33
C GLY A 541 10.66 -18.14 -14.08
N THR A 542 9.42 -18.43 -14.45
CA THR A 542 8.55 -17.47 -15.14
C THR A 542 7.12 -17.96 -15.15
N MET A 543 6.20 -17.00 -15.06
CA MET A 543 4.77 -17.25 -15.10
C MET A 543 4.13 -16.38 -16.15
N GLY A 544 3.28 -16.95 -16.98
CA GLY A 544 2.62 -16.23 -18.06
C GLY A 544 1.35 -16.92 -18.50
N ILE A 545 0.31 -16.13 -18.73
CA ILE A 545 -0.93 -16.58 -19.34
C ILE A 545 -0.93 -16.07 -20.77
N ALA A 546 -1.13 -16.97 -21.72
CA ALA A 546 -1.26 -16.70 -23.14
C ALA A 546 -2.66 -17.10 -23.62
N VAL A 547 -2.94 -16.92 -24.91
CA VAL A 547 -4.23 -17.33 -25.48
C VAL A 547 -4.30 -18.86 -25.52
N GLY A 548 -5.12 -19.46 -24.65
CA GLY A 548 -5.32 -20.92 -24.58
C GLY A 548 -4.16 -21.71 -23.96
N MET A 549 -3.14 -21.03 -23.42
CA MET A 549 -1.96 -21.66 -22.81
C MET A 549 -1.49 -20.90 -21.57
N ALA A 550 -0.80 -21.57 -20.67
CA ALA A 550 -0.14 -20.94 -19.53
C ALA A 550 1.23 -21.59 -19.31
N THR A 551 2.18 -20.82 -18.79
CA THR A 551 3.46 -21.31 -18.29
C THR A 551 3.56 -20.97 -16.81
N ASN A 552 4.09 -21.91 -16.03
CA ASN A 552 4.35 -21.74 -14.61
C ASN A 552 5.60 -22.51 -14.21
N ILE A 553 6.75 -21.82 -14.27
CA ILE A 553 8.08 -22.41 -14.07
C ILE A 553 8.61 -21.91 -12.74
N PRO A 554 8.96 -22.79 -11.79
CA PRO A 554 9.50 -22.37 -10.51
C PRO A 554 10.99 -21.98 -10.62
N PRO A 555 11.50 -21.12 -9.72
CA PRO A 555 12.92 -20.81 -9.60
C PRO A 555 13.74 -21.98 -9.01
N HIS A 556 15.05 -21.97 -9.26
CA HIS A 556 15.99 -23.01 -8.83
C HIS A 556 17.31 -22.41 -8.36
N ASN A 557 18.09 -23.19 -7.61
CA ASN A 557 19.41 -22.79 -7.15
C ASN A 557 20.45 -22.83 -8.29
N LEU A 558 21.30 -21.78 -8.37
CA LEU A 558 22.31 -21.67 -9.42
C LEU A 558 23.35 -22.82 -9.37
N GLY A 559 23.86 -23.15 -8.19
CA GLY A 559 24.87 -24.20 -8.02
C GLY A 559 24.37 -25.58 -8.43
N GLU A 560 23.13 -25.90 -8.08
CA GLU A 560 22.46 -27.14 -8.49
C GLU A 560 22.29 -27.23 -10.01
N LEU A 561 21.85 -26.14 -10.65
CA LEU A 561 21.72 -26.07 -12.11
C LEU A 561 23.09 -26.22 -12.80
N VAL A 562 24.13 -25.58 -12.28
CA VAL A 562 25.50 -25.71 -12.83
C VAL A 562 26.00 -27.15 -12.71
N GLY A 563 25.72 -27.83 -11.59
CA GLY A 563 26.02 -29.24 -11.41
C GLY A 563 25.34 -30.13 -12.46
N ALA A 564 24.02 -29.94 -12.65
CA ALA A 564 23.25 -30.70 -13.64
C ALA A 564 23.68 -30.42 -15.09
N ILE A 565 23.95 -29.16 -15.45
CA ILE A 565 24.44 -28.79 -16.78
C ILE A 565 25.82 -29.42 -17.03
N THR A 566 26.71 -29.37 -16.04
CA THR A 566 28.04 -29.97 -16.14
C THR A 566 27.95 -31.48 -16.35
N HIS A 567 27.10 -32.15 -15.58
CA HIS A 567 26.86 -33.58 -15.71
C HIS A 567 26.27 -33.94 -17.08
N LEU A 568 25.27 -33.20 -17.56
CA LEU A 568 24.65 -33.43 -18.87
C LEU A 568 25.60 -33.17 -20.05
N ILE A 569 26.56 -32.25 -19.90
CA ILE A 569 27.62 -32.02 -20.89
C ILE A 569 28.54 -33.25 -21.01
N ASP A 570 28.90 -33.85 -19.88
CA ASP A 570 29.78 -35.02 -19.80
C ASP A 570 29.06 -36.33 -20.17
N GLN A 571 27.77 -36.44 -19.82
CA GLN A 571 26.89 -37.59 -20.07
C GLN A 571 25.58 -37.14 -20.73
N PRO A 572 25.54 -37.00 -22.07
CA PRO A 572 24.35 -36.55 -22.79
C PRO A 572 23.13 -37.47 -22.67
N GLU A 573 23.38 -38.77 -22.44
CA GLU A 573 22.33 -39.78 -22.26
C GLU A 573 21.76 -39.82 -20.83
N ALA A 574 22.20 -38.95 -19.92
CA ALA A 574 21.67 -38.87 -18.56
C ALA A 574 20.14 -38.70 -18.58
N MET A 575 19.46 -39.41 -17.68
CA MET A 575 18.01 -39.34 -17.51
C MET A 575 17.63 -38.28 -16.46
N VAL A 576 16.35 -37.98 -16.32
CA VAL A 576 15.89 -36.93 -15.39
C VAL A 576 16.23 -37.30 -13.94
N GLU A 577 16.20 -38.58 -13.62
CA GLU A 577 16.57 -39.18 -12.34
C GLU A 577 18.04 -38.90 -11.97
N ASP A 578 18.95 -38.95 -12.95
CA ASP A 578 20.37 -38.63 -12.75
C ASP A 578 20.56 -37.14 -12.48
N LEU A 579 19.83 -36.29 -13.21
CA LEU A 579 19.87 -34.83 -13.02
C LEU A 579 19.33 -34.38 -11.66
N LEU A 580 18.39 -35.13 -11.08
CA LEU A 580 17.82 -34.86 -9.75
C LEU A 580 18.80 -35.11 -8.59
N GLN A 581 19.90 -35.84 -8.84
CA GLN A 581 20.99 -35.96 -7.86
C GLN A 581 21.65 -34.60 -7.60
N PHE A 582 21.59 -33.71 -8.59
CA PHE A 582 22.10 -32.34 -8.52
C PHE A 582 20.99 -31.33 -8.23
N VAL A 583 19.89 -31.36 -8.99
CA VAL A 583 18.74 -30.47 -8.82
C VAL A 583 17.74 -31.09 -7.86
N LYS A 584 17.77 -30.68 -6.60
CA LYS A 584 16.93 -31.29 -5.55
C LYS A 584 15.45 -30.96 -5.69
N GLY A 585 15.12 -29.97 -6.51
CA GLY A 585 13.77 -29.44 -6.72
C GLY A 585 13.76 -27.91 -6.79
N PRO A 586 12.57 -27.29 -6.84
CA PRO A 586 12.41 -25.84 -6.79
C PRO A 586 13.06 -25.21 -5.56
N ASP A 587 13.69 -24.05 -5.75
CA ASP A 587 14.25 -23.25 -4.66
C ASP A 587 13.63 -21.86 -4.71
N PHE A 588 12.73 -21.57 -3.78
CA PHE A 588 11.92 -20.36 -3.79
C PHE A 588 12.59 -19.21 -3.03
N PRO A 589 12.41 -17.96 -3.49
CA PRO A 589 12.95 -16.79 -2.79
C PRO A 589 12.44 -16.63 -1.35
N THR A 590 11.22 -17.10 -1.07
CA THR A 590 10.55 -17.02 0.24
C THR A 590 10.87 -18.18 1.17
N ALA A 591 11.83 -19.04 0.81
CA ALA A 591 12.17 -20.28 1.51
C ALA A 591 10.98 -21.27 1.56
N GLY A 592 10.61 -21.77 2.74
CA GLY A 592 9.54 -22.74 2.93
C GLY A 592 9.97 -24.19 2.75
N ILE A 593 8.97 -25.08 2.81
CA ILE A 593 9.15 -26.52 2.71
C ILE A 593 8.38 -27.04 1.50
N ILE A 594 9.03 -27.87 0.68
CA ILE A 594 8.36 -28.64 -0.37
C ILE A 594 8.35 -30.12 -0.03
N PHE A 595 7.32 -30.82 -0.48
CA PHE A 595 7.08 -32.23 -0.16
C PHE A 595 7.09 -33.10 -1.41
N SER A 596 7.27 -34.40 -1.19
CA SER A 596 7.26 -35.46 -2.19
C SER A 596 8.35 -35.32 -3.25
N SER A 597 9.47 -36.03 -3.05
CA SER A 597 10.49 -36.17 -4.10
C SER A 597 9.94 -36.85 -5.37
N GLN A 598 8.91 -37.69 -5.23
CA GLN A 598 8.25 -38.36 -6.35
C GLN A 598 7.43 -37.38 -7.19
N ASP A 599 6.73 -36.42 -6.57
CA ASP A 599 5.96 -35.40 -7.29
C ASP A 599 6.90 -34.45 -8.05
N ILE A 600 8.05 -34.12 -7.45
CA ILE A 600 9.11 -33.34 -8.09
C ILE A 600 9.65 -34.08 -9.31
N LEU A 601 9.95 -35.39 -9.17
CA LEU A 601 10.38 -36.23 -10.29
C LEU A 601 9.34 -36.27 -11.41
N GLN A 602 8.07 -36.50 -11.09
CA GLN A 602 7.00 -36.50 -12.08
C GLN A 602 6.87 -35.16 -12.81
N ALA A 603 6.95 -34.04 -12.06
CA ALA A 603 6.87 -32.71 -12.63
C ALA A 603 8.00 -32.42 -13.62
N TYR A 604 9.22 -32.87 -13.33
CA TYR A 604 10.37 -32.68 -14.21
C TYR A 604 10.47 -33.69 -15.36
N ALA A 605 10.01 -34.93 -15.15
CA ALA A 605 9.99 -35.96 -16.18
C ALA A 605 8.94 -35.70 -17.25
N THR A 606 7.82 -35.05 -16.90
CA THR A 606 6.73 -34.73 -17.85
C THR A 606 6.65 -33.25 -18.23
N GLY A 607 7.34 -32.37 -17.49
CA GLY A 607 7.21 -30.92 -17.62
C GLY A 607 5.97 -30.32 -16.95
N LYS A 608 5.10 -31.15 -16.33
CA LYS A 608 3.89 -30.74 -15.63
C LYS A 608 3.68 -31.53 -14.34
N GLY A 609 3.28 -30.86 -13.26
CA GLY A 609 2.99 -31.55 -12.00
C GLY A 609 2.64 -30.59 -10.87
N GLY A 610 2.07 -31.11 -9.80
CA GLY A 610 1.83 -30.33 -8.58
C GLY A 610 2.94 -30.57 -7.57
N ILE A 611 3.52 -29.51 -7.02
CA ILE A 611 4.48 -29.61 -5.91
C ILE A 611 3.87 -28.87 -4.71
N VAL A 612 3.64 -29.60 -3.62
CA VAL A 612 3.06 -29.00 -2.41
C VAL A 612 4.12 -28.16 -1.70
N MET A 613 3.81 -26.88 -1.50
CA MET A 613 4.60 -25.93 -0.72
C MET A 613 3.92 -25.67 0.63
N ARG A 614 4.71 -25.53 1.69
CA ARG A 614 4.24 -25.19 3.03
C ARG A 614 5.13 -24.13 3.65
N GLY A 615 4.52 -23.15 4.29
CA GLY A 615 5.22 -22.16 5.10
C GLY A 615 5.77 -22.77 6.39
N LEU A 616 6.89 -22.21 6.87
CA LEU A 616 7.49 -22.62 8.13
C LEU A 616 6.73 -21.99 9.29
N ALA A 617 6.26 -22.83 10.22
CA ALA A 617 5.59 -22.39 11.43
C ALA A 617 6.05 -23.23 12.63
N GLU A 618 6.32 -22.54 13.75
CA GLU A 618 6.79 -23.14 14.99
C GLU A 618 5.76 -22.94 16.10
N ILE A 619 5.57 -23.95 16.94
CA ILE A 619 4.79 -23.83 18.17
C ILE A 619 5.75 -23.43 19.28
N LYS A 620 5.51 -22.29 19.94
CA LYS A 620 6.30 -21.79 21.08
C LYS A 620 5.45 -21.73 22.33
N GLU A 621 6.03 -22.15 23.44
CA GLU A 621 5.44 -22.02 24.76
C GLU A 621 5.83 -20.67 25.37
N THR A 622 4.85 -19.97 25.93
CA THR A 622 5.05 -18.67 26.59
C THR A 622 5.21 -18.84 28.09
N LYS A 623 5.78 -17.84 28.78
CA LYS A 623 6.02 -17.82 30.24
C LYS A 623 4.77 -17.95 31.14
N SER A 624 3.59 -18.16 30.57
CA SER A 624 2.30 -18.23 31.27
C SER A 624 1.53 -19.51 30.94
N ASP A 625 2.22 -20.59 30.55
CA ASP A 625 1.68 -21.88 30.08
C ASP A 625 0.67 -21.73 28.92
N ASN A 626 0.82 -20.70 28.09
CA ASN A 626 0.03 -20.55 26.86
C ASN A 626 0.92 -20.85 25.65
N PHE A 627 0.34 -21.40 24.60
CA PHE A 627 1.03 -21.66 23.34
C PHE A 627 0.79 -20.56 22.31
N GLN A 628 1.80 -20.34 21.46
CA GLN A 628 1.75 -19.47 20.30
C GLN A 628 2.20 -20.25 19.06
N ILE A 629 1.57 -19.98 17.92
CA ILE A 629 2.08 -20.42 16.61
C ILE A 629 2.76 -19.22 15.97
N VAL A 630 4.03 -19.38 15.59
CA VAL A 630 4.83 -18.34 14.95
C VAL A 630 5.15 -18.79 13.53
N ILE A 631 4.60 -18.12 12.53
CA ILE A 631 4.89 -18.35 11.11
C ILE A 631 6.06 -17.45 10.73
N THR A 632 7.17 -18.06 10.29
CA THR A 632 8.40 -17.36 9.91
C THR A 632 8.61 -17.31 8.39
N GLU A 633 7.99 -18.24 7.65
CA GLU A 633 8.10 -18.29 6.19
C GLU A 633 6.73 -18.58 5.59
N ILE A 634 6.44 -17.97 4.44
CA ILE A 634 5.20 -18.15 3.70
C ILE A 634 5.48 -18.79 2.33
N PRO A 635 4.55 -19.59 1.77
CA PRO A 635 4.74 -20.15 0.45
C PRO A 635 4.96 -19.09 -0.63
N TYR A 636 5.62 -19.48 -1.71
CA TYR A 636 5.94 -18.59 -2.83
C TYR A 636 4.66 -18.00 -3.43
N GLN A 637 4.68 -16.68 -3.69
CA GLN A 637 3.56 -15.89 -4.23
C GLN A 637 2.32 -15.75 -3.35
N VAL A 638 2.37 -16.17 -2.10
CA VAL A 638 1.30 -15.90 -1.14
C VAL A 638 1.47 -14.48 -0.61
N ASN A 639 0.42 -13.67 -0.73
CA ASN A 639 0.41 -12.35 -0.12
C ASN A 639 0.18 -12.48 1.39
N LYS A 640 1.14 -11.99 2.19
CA LYS A 640 1.07 -12.00 3.66
C LYS A 640 -0.21 -11.38 4.20
N ALA A 641 -0.63 -10.22 3.70
CA ALA A 641 -1.81 -9.51 4.17
C ALA A 641 -3.09 -10.32 3.87
N SER A 642 -3.19 -10.89 2.67
CA SER A 642 -4.32 -11.77 2.29
C SER A 642 -4.36 -13.04 3.14
N LEU A 643 -3.21 -13.62 3.48
CA LEU A 643 -3.14 -14.78 4.39
C LEU A 643 -3.64 -14.42 5.79
N VAL A 644 -3.18 -13.31 6.36
CA VAL A 644 -3.60 -12.83 7.69
C VAL A 644 -5.10 -12.50 7.71
N GLU A 645 -5.61 -11.83 6.66
CA GLU A 645 -7.03 -11.54 6.48
C GLU A 645 -7.85 -12.83 6.42
N LYS A 646 -7.40 -13.83 5.65
CA LYS A 646 -8.07 -15.12 5.55
C LYS A 646 -8.14 -15.85 6.88
N ILE A 647 -7.06 -15.83 7.67
CA ILE A 647 -7.04 -16.42 9.02
C ILE A 647 -8.06 -15.70 9.92
N ALA A 648 -8.09 -14.36 9.88
CA ALA A 648 -9.03 -13.57 10.67
C ALA A 648 -10.50 -13.88 10.31
N ASP A 649 -10.80 -14.04 9.02
CA ASP A 649 -12.13 -14.42 8.55
C ASP A 649 -12.52 -15.83 9.02
N LEU A 650 -11.61 -16.81 8.94
CA LEU A 650 -11.88 -18.17 9.43
C LEU A 650 -12.15 -18.22 10.94
N VAL A 651 -11.48 -17.38 11.73
CA VAL A 651 -11.73 -17.23 13.16
C VAL A 651 -13.09 -16.57 13.40
N LYS A 652 -13.42 -15.51 12.65
CA LYS A 652 -14.70 -14.80 12.74
C LYS A 652 -15.89 -15.68 12.37
N ASP A 653 -15.75 -16.50 11.34
CA ASP A 653 -16.77 -17.44 10.86
C ASP A 653 -16.87 -18.72 11.72
N LYS A 654 -16.10 -18.80 12.82
CA LYS A 654 -15.99 -19.98 13.72
C LYS A 654 -15.60 -21.28 13.00
N LYS A 655 -14.93 -21.19 11.85
CA LYS A 655 -14.34 -22.35 11.16
C LYS A 655 -13.03 -22.78 11.81
N LEU A 656 -12.38 -21.86 12.52
CA LEU A 656 -11.11 -22.09 13.18
C LEU A 656 -11.21 -21.59 14.63
N GLU A 657 -11.44 -22.52 15.56
CA GLU A 657 -11.60 -22.24 16.99
C GLU A 657 -10.29 -22.43 17.76
N GLY A 658 -10.16 -21.76 18.91
CA GLY A 658 -9.00 -21.86 19.79
C GLY A 658 -7.90 -20.82 19.55
N ILE A 659 -8.07 -19.92 18.58
CA ILE A 659 -7.24 -18.71 18.44
C ILE A 659 -7.77 -17.61 19.38
N LYS A 660 -6.86 -16.98 20.12
CA LYS A 660 -7.11 -15.85 21.01
C LYS A 660 -6.83 -14.51 20.34
N ASP A 661 -5.70 -14.39 19.65
CA ASP A 661 -5.24 -13.17 19.00
C ASP A 661 -4.38 -13.50 17.77
N LEU A 662 -4.31 -12.56 16.82
CA LEU A 662 -3.52 -12.65 15.59
C LEU A 662 -2.77 -11.34 15.37
N ARG A 663 -1.43 -11.41 15.35
CA ARG A 663 -0.55 -10.24 15.17
C ARG A 663 0.42 -10.48 14.03
N ASP A 664 0.63 -9.44 13.22
CA ASP A 664 1.75 -9.39 12.29
C ASP A 664 2.88 -8.59 12.94
N GLU A 665 3.98 -9.27 13.23
CA GLU A 665 5.20 -8.72 13.82
C GLU A 665 6.37 -8.79 12.82
N SER A 666 6.07 -8.88 11.52
CA SER A 666 7.07 -8.88 10.45
C SER A 666 7.81 -7.54 10.37
N ASP A 667 9.11 -7.60 10.09
CA ASP A 667 9.99 -6.44 9.93
C ASP A 667 10.79 -6.55 8.62
N LYS A 668 11.91 -5.82 8.52
CA LYS A 668 12.80 -5.89 7.34
C LYS A 668 13.66 -7.15 7.33
N ASP A 669 13.80 -7.80 8.47
CA ASP A 669 14.70 -8.94 8.67
C ASP A 669 13.95 -10.27 8.45
N GLY A 670 12.61 -10.26 8.45
CA GLY A 670 11.81 -11.41 8.00
C GLY A 670 10.31 -11.31 8.24
N VAL A 671 9.60 -12.32 7.74
CA VAL A 671 8.17 -12.51 8.03
C VAL A 671 8.03 -13.10 9.44
N ARG A 672 7.13 -12.53 10.24
CA ARG A 672 6.81 -13.07 11.56
C ARG A 672 5.35 -12.83 11.93
N ILE A 673 4.49 -13.80 11.64
CA ILE A 673 3.08 -13.76 12.02
C ILE A 673 2.90 -14.57 13.31
N VAL A 674 2.33 -13.96 14.33
CA VAL A 674 2.13 -14.57 15.66
C VAL A 674 0.65 -14.81 15.89
N ILE A 675 0.31 -16.06 16.20
CA ILE A 675 -1.05 -16.51 16.50
C ILE A 675 -1.06 -16.97 17.96
N ASP A 676 -1.71 -16.20 18.82
CA ASP A 676 -1.89 -16.59 20.22
C ASP A 676 -3.03 -17.59 20.34
N LEU A 677 -2.81 -18.67 21.08
CA LEU A 677 -3.82 -19.69 21.32
C LEU A 677 -4.52 -19.48 22.67
N LYS A 678 -5.74 -20.01 22.81
CA LYS A 678 -6.44 -20.10 24.10
C LYS A 678 -5.78 -21.18 24.98
N LYS A 679 -6.01 -21.15 26.29
CA LYS A 679 -5.41 -22.08 27.27
C LYS A 679 -5.79 -23.55 27.01
N ASP A 680 -7.01 -23.78 26.58
CA ASP A 680 -7.61 -25.07 26.26
C ASP A 680 -7.39 -25.51 24.81
N ALA A 681 -6.68 -24.69 24.02
CA ALA A 681 -6.49 -24.95 22.61
C ALA A 681 -5.29 -25.87 22.36
N TYR A 682 -5.51 -26.92 21.57
CA TYR A 682 -4.47 -27.85 21.15
C TYR A 682 -3.64 -27.27 19.99
N PRO A 683 -2.36 -26.90 20.19
CA PRO A 683 -1.60 -26.13 19.19
C PRO A 683 -1.38 -26.88 17.88
N LYS A 684 -1.10 -28.18 17.96
CA LYS A 684 -0.91 -29.04 16.77
C LYS A 684 -2.18 -29.12 15.91
N LYS A 685 -3.36 -29.23 16.54
CA LYS A 685 -4.66 -29.25 15.84
C LYS A 685 -4.88 -27.96 15.05
N ILE A 686 -4.65 -26.82 15.70
CA ILE A 686 -4.84 -25.50 15.09
C ILE A 686 -3.86 -25.30 13.94
N LEU A 687 -2.59 -25.66 14.14
CA LEU A 687 -1.58 -25.58 13.10
C LEU A 687 -1.95 -26.43 11.87
N ASN A 688 -2.39 -27.68 12.08
CA ASN A 688 -2.86 -28.54 10.99
C ASN A 688 -4.09 -27.96 10.28
N SER A 689 -5.03 -27.37 11.03
CA SER A 689 -6.18 -26.68 10.47
C SER A 689 -5.79 -25.46 9.64
N LEU A 690 -4.77 -24.70 10.07
CA LEU A 690 -4.23 -23.57 9.31
C LEU A 690 -3.65 -24.06 7.99
N TYR A 691 -2.84 -25.12 7.98
CA TYR A 691 -2.33 -25.70 6.74
C TYR A 691 -3.45 -26.18 5.80
N LYS A 692 -4.53 -26.76 6.33
CA LYS A 692 -5.62 -27.29 5.50
C LYS A 692 -6.56 -26.21 4.93
N GLN A 693 -6.78 -25.11 5.66
CA GLN A 693 -7.81 -24.12 5.31
C GLN A 693 -7.26 -22.79 4.79
N THR A 694 -5.94 -22.59 4.82
CA THR A 694 -5.29 -21.33 4.42
C THR A 694 -4.18 -21.57 3.41
N GLN A 695 -3.73 -20.50 2.74
CA GLN A 695 -2.60 -20.52 1.81
C GLN A 695 -1.24 -20.72 2.51
N LEU A 696 -1.21 -21.02 3.82
CA LEU A 696 0.01 -21.43 4.50
C LEU A 696 0.53 -22.78 3.97
N GLN A 697 -0.34 -23.57 3.33
CA GLN A 697 0.04 -24.68 2.47
C GLN A 697 -0.70 -24.52 1.12
N GLU A 698 0.04 -24.58 0.03
CA GLU A 698 -0.51 -24.38 -1.31
C GLU A 698 0.28 -25.24 -2.33
N THR A 699 -0.40 -25.69 -3.38
CA THR A 699 0.24 -26.50 -4.43
C THR A 699 0.73 -25.60 -5.56
N PHE A 700 2.03 -25.64 -5.83
CA PHE A 700 2.60 -25.01 -7.02
C PHE A 700 2.39 -25.93 -8.22
N HIS A 701 1.56 -25.50 -9.16
CA HIS A 701 1.30 -26.25 -10.39
C HIS A 701 2.36 -25.94 -11.45
N VAL A 702 3.41 -26.75 -11.49
CA VAL A 702 4.48 -26.68 -12.50
C VAL A 702 3.91 -26.93 -13.89
N ASN A 703 4.28 -26.06 -14.83
CA ASN A 703 4.02 -26.21 -16.25
C ASN A 703 5.14 -25.52 -17.03
N ILE A 704 6.13 -26.29 -17.46
CA ILE A 704 7.33 -25.82 -18.16
C ILE A 704 7.00 -25.68 -19.65
N LEU A 705 6.32 -24.59 -19.99
CA LEU A 705 5.95 -24.26 -21.36
C LEU A 705 6.79 -23.08 -21.87
N ALA A 706 7.62 -23.31 -22.87
CA ALA A 706 8.47 -22.29 -23.48
C ALA A 706 8.46 -22.39 -25.01
N LEU A 707 8.91 -21.32 -25.67
CA LEU A 707 9.11 -21.31 -27.11
C LEU A 707 10.44 -21.97 -27.45
N VAL A 708 10.39 -23.03 -28.27
CA VAL A 708 11.56 -23.64 -28.90
C VAL A 708 11.74 -23.01 -30.28
N ASP A 709 12.98 -22.65 -30.61
CA ASP A 709 13.38 -21.93 -31.83
C ASP A 709 12.60 -20.61 -32.06
N GLY A 710 12.00 -20.05 -31.01
CA GLY A 710 11.28 -18.77 -31.02
C GLY A 710 9.86 -18.80 -31.60
N LEU A 711 9.35 -19.96 -32.03
CA LEU A 711 8.05 -20.07 -32.70
C LEU A 711 7.13 -21.13 -32.08
N GLN A 712 7.68 -22.26 -31.63
CA GLN A 712 6.88 -23.42 -31.25
C GLN A 712 6.72 -23.51 -29.73
N PRO A 713 5.51 -23.32 -29.16
CA PRO A 713 5.27 -23.55 -27.74
C PRO A 713 5.31 -25.05 -27.44
N LYS A 714 6.25 -25.48 -26.61
CA LYS A 714 6.45 -26.89 -26.25
C LYS A 714 6.55 -27.04 -24.74
N VAL A 715 5.92 -28.09 -24.21
CA VAL A 715 6.11 -28.52 -22.82
C VAL A 715 7.46 -29.24 -22.76
N LEU A 716 8.35 -28.78 -21.89
CA LEU A 716 9.72 -29.26 -21.79
C LEU A 716 9.93 -29.99 -20.46
N THR A 717 10.68 -31.09 -20.51
CA THR A 717 11.20 -31.75 -19.29
C THR A 717 12.42 -30.99 -18.75
N LEU A 718 12.87 -31.31 -17.54
CA LEU A 718 14.10 -30.73 -16.99
C LEU A 718 15.29 -30.93 -17.93
N LYS A 719 15.46 -32.16 -18.44
CA LYS A 719 16.51 -32.49 -19.41
C LYS A 719 16.43 -31.62 -20.66
N MET A 720 15.26 -31.54 -21.28
CA MET A 720 15.06 -30.77 -22.53
C MET A 720 15.37 -29.28 -22.35
N VAL A 721 15.03 -28.70 -21.19
CA VAL A 721 15.38 -27.29 -20.91
C VAL A 721 16.89 -27.10 -20.84
N LEU A 722 17.60 -27.98 -20.15
CA LEU A 722 19.06 -27.90 -20.04
C LEU A 722 19.73 -28.13 -21.39
N GLU A 723 19.22 -29.04 -22.22
CA GLU A 723 19.71 -29.29 -23.59
C GLU A 723 19.55 -28.05 -24.48
N GLU A 724 18.38 -27.40 -24.48
CA GLU A 724 18.16 -26.19 -25.27
C GLU A 724 19.06 -25.03 -24.82
N TYR A 725 19.30 -24.91 -23.50
CA TYR A 725 20.27 -23.95 -22.98
C TYR A 725 21.70 -24.26 -23.45
N ILE A 726 22.16 -25.52 -23.36
CA ILE A 726 23.49 -25.93 -23.81
C ILE A 726 23.66 -25.67 -25.31
N LYS A 727 22.66 -26.04 -26.12
CA LYS A 727 22.64 -25.83 -27.57
C LYS A 727 22.77 -24.35 -27.91
N HIS A 728 21.99 -23.49 -27.25
CA HIS A 728 22.10 -22.04 -27.41
C HIS A 728 23.49 -21.52 -27.03
N ARG A 729 24.03 -21.96 -25.89
CA ARG A 729 25.38 -21.56 -25.45
C ARG A 729 26.46 -22.00 -26.43
N GLN A 730 26.36 -23.19 -27.01
CA GLN A 730 27.30 -23.64 -28.05
C GLN A 730 27.27 -22.74 -29.28
N GLU A 731 26.09 -22.32 -29.72
CA GLU A 731 25.95 -21.38 -30.84
C GLU A 731 26.56 -20.02 -30.50
N VAL A 732 26.26 -19.48 -29.32
CA VAL A 732 26.78 -18.18 -28.85
C VAL A 732 28.30 -18.20 -28.73
N VAL A 733 28.88 -19.23 -28.10
CA VAL A 733 30.35 -19.38 -27.97
C VAL A 733 30.99 -19.53 -29.34
N ARG A 734 30.37 -20.29 -30.27
CA ARG A 734 30.84 -20.40 -31.65
C ARG A 734 30.83 -19.04 -32.37
N LYS A 735 29.73 -18.30 -32.32
CA LYS A 735 29.60 -16.98 -32.95
C LYS A 735 30.59 -15.97 -32.39
N ARG A 736 30.76 -15.93 -31.07
CA ARG A 736 31.78 -15.10 -30.41
C ARG A 736 33.19 -15.46 -30.85
N THR A 737 33.52 -16.75 -30.84
CA THR A 737 34.85 -17.24 -31.24
C THR A 737 35.12 -16.93 -32.71
N GLN A 738 34.09 -17.04 -33.56
CA GLN A 738 34.16 -16.67 -34.98
C GLN A 738 34.38 -15.15 -35.15
N PHE A 739 33.66 -14.32 -34.40
CA PHE A 739 33.84 -12.87 -34.42
C PHE A 739 35.26 -12.47 -34.01
N ASP A 740 35.76 -13.03 -32.91
CA ASP A 740 37.11 -12.77 -32.42
C ASP A 740 38.17 -13.29 -33.41
N LEU A 741 37.91 -14.42 -34.09
CA LEU A 741 38.77 -14.98 -35.14
C LEU A 741 38.82 -14.06 -36.37
N ASP A 742 37.67 -13.58 -36.83
CA ASP A 742 37.59 -12.69 -37.98
C ASP A 742 38.30 -11.36 -37.67
N LYS A 743 38.09 -10.80 -36.47
CA LYS A 743 38.83 -9.60 -36.03
C LYS A 743 40.33 -9.83 -35.93
N ALA A 744 40.75 -10.98 -35.40
CA ALA A 744 42.17 -11.34 -35.33
C ALA A 744 42.79 -11.51 -36.71
N ARG A 745 42.07 -12.15 -37.66
CA ARG A 745 42.49 -12.29 -39.07
C ARG A 745 42.57 -10.96 -39.79
N GLU A 746 41.57 -10.09 -39.62
CA GLU A 746 41.59 -8.74 -40.19
C GLU A 746 42.83 -7.97 -39.69
N ARG A 747 43.12 -8.03 -38.38
CA ARG A 747 44.28 -7.35 -37.80
C ARG A 747 45.60 -7.96 -38.26
N ALA A 748 45.72 -9.28 -38.26
CA ALA A 748 46.90 -9.98 -38.75
C ALA A 748 47.18 -9.66 -40.22
N HIS A 749 46.14 -9.62 -41.07
CA HIS A 749 46.25 -9.25 -42.49
C HIS A 749 46.86 -7.86 -42.68
N ILE A 750 46.46 -6.87 -41.85
CA ILE A 750 47.06 -5.53 -41.90
C ILE A 750 48.52 -5.56 -41.43
N LEU A 751 48.81 -6.23 -40.32
CA LEU A 751 50.17 -6.32 -39.75
C LEU A 751 51.15 -7.03 -40.71
N GLU A 752 50.68 -8.02 -41.48
CA GLU A 752 51.47 -8.67 -42.54
C GLU A 752 51.86 -7.69 -43.65
N GLY A 753 50.91 -6.86 -44.11
CA GLY A 753 51.19 -5.79 -45.07
C GLY A 753 52.20 -4.78 -44.54
N LEU A 754 52.04 -4.35 -43.29
CA LEU A 754 52.99 -3.44 -42.63
C LEU A 754 54.38 -4.07 -42.47
N THR A 755 54.46 -5.36 -42.15
CA THR A 755 55.74 -6.07 -42.03
C THR A 755 56.44 -6.18 -43.39
N ILE A 756 55.69 -6.49 -44.46
CA ILE A 756 56.21 -6.50 -45.84
C ILE A 756 56.73 -5.12 -46.23
N ALA A 757 56.00 -4.05 -45.88
CA ALA A 757 56.41 -2.69 -46.16
C ALA A 757 57.66 -2.27 -45.38
N LEU A 758 57.74 -2.59 -44.09
CA LEU A 758 58.89 -2.29 -43.24
C LEU A 758 60.16 -3.03 -43.70
N ASN A 759 60.02 -4.28 -44.17
CA ASN A 759 61.14 -5.05 -44.73
C ASN A 759 61.65 -4.49 -46.07
N ASN A 760 60.84 -3.71 -46.79
CA ASN A 760 61.14 -3.18 -48.11
C ASN A 760 60.95 -1.65 -48.21
N ILE A 761 61.24 -0.93 -47.11
CA ILE A 761 60.78 0.45 -46.94
C ILE A 761 61.26 1.41 -48.04
N ASP A 762 62.51 1.29 -48.47
CA ASP A 762 63.08 2.16 -49.52
C ASP A 762 62.36 1.96 -50.86
N ALA A 763 62.03 0.71 -51.19
CA ALA A 763 61.30 0.37 -52.42
C ALA A 763 59.84 0.86 -52.36
N VAL A 764 59.22 0.83 -51.17
CA VAL A 764 57.87 1.36 -50.93
C VAL A 764 57.86 2.88 -51.08
N ILE A 765 58.79 3.59 -50.41
CA ILE A 765 58.91 5.06 -50.52
C ILE A 765 59.15 5.49 -51.96
N LYS A 766 60.04 4.79 -52.68
CA LYS A 766 60.30 5.07 -54.12
C LYS A 766 59.03 4.91 -54.96
N THR A 767 58.25 3.86 -54.73
CA THR A 767 56.99 3.62 -55.45
C THR A 767 55.92 4.67 -55.10
N ILE A 768 55.87 5.14 -53.86
CA ILE A 768 54.97 6.22 -53.45
C ILE A 768 55.38 7.55 -54.11
N LYS A 769 56.67 7.92 -54.03
CA LYS A 769 57.20 9.17 -54.63
C LYS A 769 57.08 9.22 -56.15
N ALA A 770 57.14 8.07 -56.83
CA ALA A 770 56.98 7.98 -58.28
C ALA A 770 55.51 8.06 -58.75
N SER A 771 54.55 7.98 -57.83
CA SER A 771 53.13 8.04 -58.15
C SER A 771 52.63 9.49 -58.07
N ARG A 772 51.75 9.88 -59.00
CA ARG A 772 51.22 11.26 -59.09
C ARG A 772 50.29 11.60 -57.92
N ASP A 773 49.51 10.64 -57.44
CA ASP A 773 48.52 10.81 -56.39
C ASP A 773 48.36 9.54 -55.54
N ARG A 774 47.54 9.63 -54.48
CA ARG A 774 47.30 8.55 -53.51
C ARG A 774 46.68 7.32 -54.15
N GLU A 775 45.79 7.48 -55.12
CA GLU A 775 45.08 6.36 -55.75
C GLU A 775 46.02 5.59 -56.69
N VAL A 776 46.86 6.29 -57.46
CA VAL A 776 47.90 5.68 -58.29
C VAL A 776 48.95 4.99 -57.40
N ALA A 777 49.35 5.60 -56.29
CA ALA A 777 50.26 4.99 -55.33
C ALA A 777 49.69 3.69 -54.75
N LYS A 778 48.41 3.69 -54.37
CA LYS A 778 47.69 2.49 -53.89
C LYS A 778 47.73 1.36 -54.92
N VAL A 779 47.35 1.64 -56.17
CA VAL A 779 47.35 0.64 -57.25
C VAL A 779 48.76 0.10 -57.53
N ASN A 780 49.77 0.96 -57.52
CA ASN A 780 51.17 0.56 -57.74
C ASN A 780 51.71 -0.30 -56.59
N LEU A 781 51.37 0.03 -55.34
CA LEU A 781 51.74 -0.78 -54.17
C LEU A 781 51.07 -2.17 -54.20
N ILE A 782 49.79 -2.23 -54.55
CA ILE A 782 49.04 -3.50 -54.74
C ILE A 782 49.75 -4.38 -55.78
N LYS A 783 50.03 -3.83 -56.97
CA LYS A 783 50.65 -4.60 -58.07
C LYS A 783 52.07 -5.06 -57.73
N LYS A 784 52.90 -4.17 -57.18
CA LYS A 784 54.33 -4.43 -57.00
C LYS A 784 54.64 -5.33 -55.80
N PHE A 785 53.92 -5.17 -54.70
CA PHE A 785 54.17 -5.93 -53.47
C PHE A 785 53.11 -7.01 -53.20
N LYS A 786 52.21 -7.27 -54.17
CA LYS A 786 51.12 -8.25 -54.08
C LYS A 786 50.25 -8.05 -52.84
N LEU A 787 49.98 -6.79 -52.50
CA LEU A 787 49.22 -6.38 -51.33
C LEU A 787 47.73 -6.30 -51.66
N THR A 788 46.86 -6.45 -50.66
CA THR A 788 45.44 -6.12 -50.84
C THR A 788 45.20 -4.61 -50.72
N GLU A 789 44.03 -4.16 -51.16
CA GLU A 789 43.65 -2.75 -51.05
C GLU A 789 43.73 -2.23 -49.61
N ARG A 790 43.21 -2.99 -48.63
CA ARG A 790 43.27 -2.60 -47.20
C ARG A 790 44.71 -2.51 -46.67
N GLN A 791 45.61 -3.39 -47.11
CA GLN A 791 47.02 -3.33 -46.74
C GLN A 791 47.73 -2.11 -47.35
N ALA A 792 47.50 -1.85 -48.65
CA ALA A 792 48.07 -0.70 -49.34
C ALA A 792 47.61 0.63 -48.72
N ILE A 793 46.32 0.74 -48.33
CA ILE A 793 45.80 1.90 -47.61
C ILE A 793 46.50 2.04 -46.24
N ALA A 794 46.62 0.96 -45.47
CA ALA A 794 47.29 0.99 -44.17
C ALA A 794 48.77 1.41 -44.27
N ILE A 795 49.47 1.02 -45.36
CA ILE A 795 50.85 1.42 -45.63
C ILE A 795 50.95 2.90 -45.97
N LEU A 796 50.02 3.42 -46.80
CA LEU A 796 49.96 4.85 -47.13
C LEU A 796 49.65 5.73 -45.90
N GLU A 797 49.02 5.16 -44.87
CA GLU A 797 48.69 5.84 -43.61
C GLU A 797 49.75 5.64 -42.51
N MET A 798 50.85 4.95 -42.81
CA MET A 798 51.96 4.79 -41.87
C MET A 798 52.59 6.14 -41.51
N LYS A 799 52.87 6.33 -40.22
CA LYS A 799 53.60 7.52 -39.73
C LYS A 799 55.10 7.24 -39.77
N LEU A 800 55.93 8.23 -40.04
CA LEU A 800 57.39 8.06 -40.04
C LEU A 800 57.95 7.47 -38.73
N ALA A 801 57.29 7.75 -37.60
CA ALA A 801 57.67 7.17 -36.30
C ALA A 801 57.59 5.63 -36.25
N THR A 802 56.77 4.99 -37.09
CA THR A 802 56.65 3.52 -37.13
C THR A 802 57.87 2.82 -37.73
N LEU A 803 58.81 3.58 -38.30
CA LEU A 803 60.07 3.07 -38.85
C LEU A 803 61.13 2.82 -37.77
N ALA A 804 60.93 3.32 -36.55
CA ALA A 804 61.85 3.06 -35.44
C ALA A 804 61.90 1.56 -35.13
N ASN A 805 63.10 1.05 -34.80
CA ASN A 805 63.32 -0.39 -34.53
C ASN A 805 62.37 -0.96 -33.45
N LEU A 806 62.08 -0.18 -32.41
CA LEU A 806 61.13 -0.59 -31.36
C LEU A 806 59.69 -0.73 -31.87
N GLU A 807 59.25 0.14 -32.78
CA GLU A 807 57.90 0.08 -33.37
C GLU A 807 57.76 -1.08 -34.35
N ARG A 808 58.82 -1.36 -35.12
CA ARG A 808 58.90 -2.57 -35.95
C ARG A 808 58.78 -3.84 -35.10
N LEU A 809 59.55 -3.94 -34.02
CA LEU A 809 59.50 -5.09 -33.12
C LEU A 809 58.11 -5.26 -32.49
N LYS A 810 57.44 -4.16 -32.12
CA LYS A 810 56.04 -4.19 -31.64
C LYS A 810 55.09 -4.78 -32.69
N ILE A 811 55.21 -4.36 -33.95
CA ILE A 811 54.38 -4.88 -35.05
C ILE A 811 54.63 -6.38 -35.27
N GLU A 812 55.89 -6.81 -35.28
CA GLU A 812 56.27 -8.23 -35.45
C GLU A 812 55.77 -9.09 -34.28
N ASN A 813 55.91 -8.61 -33.04
CA ASN A 813 55.40 -9.27 -31.84
C ASN A 813 53.86 -9.34 -31.85
N GLU A 814 53.18 -8.23 -32.17
CA GLU A 814 51.71 -8.20 -32.29
C GLU A 814 51.25 -9.21 -33.36
N LEU A 815 51.92 -9.29 -34.50
CA LEU A 815 51.60 -10.26 -35.55
C LEU A 815 51.76 -11.71 -35.05
N LYS A 816 52.85 -12.00 -34.33
CA LYS A 816 53.08 -13.33 -33.74
C LYS A 816 51.98 -13.69 -32.74
N GLU A 817 51.59 -12.75 -31.87
CA GLU A 817 50.48 -12.92 -30.92
C GLU A 817 49.15 -13.17 -31.65
N LYS A 818 48.82 -12.37 -32.67
CA LYS A 818 47.59 -12.56 -33.46
C LYS A 818 47.58 -13.91 -34.19
N ARG A 819 48.72 -14.37 -34.72
CA ARG A 819 48.83 -15.69 -35.35
C ARG A 819 48.58 -16.82 -34.37
N ASN A 820 49.14 -16.73 -33.15
CA ASN A 820 48.87 -17.70 -32.09
C ASN A 820 47.38 -17.70 -31.71
N LEU A 821 46.79 -16.51 -31.51
CA LEU A 821 45.37 -16.36 -31.21
C LEU A 821 44.48 -16.94 -32.32
N ILE A 822 44.79 -16.70 -33.58
CA ILE A 822 44.08 -17.28 -34.74
C ILE A 822 44.14 -18.81 -34.70
N LYS A 823 45.31 -19.38 -34.39
CA LYS A 823 45.50 -20.83 -34.27
C LYS A 823 44.62 -21.41 -33.16
N ASP A 824 44.58 -20.75 -32.00
CA ASP A 824 43.80 -21.19 -30.85
C ASP A 824 42.29 -21.09 -31.11
N LEU A 825 41.82 -19.95 -31.62
CA LEU A 825 40.40 -19.73 -31.96
C LEU A 825 39.93 -20.70 -33.07
N ALA A 826 40.75 -20.93 -34.10
CA ALA A 826 40.43 -21.91 -35.14
C ALA A 826 40.38 -23.34 -34.58
N ALA A 827 41.22 -23.67 -33.61
CA ALA A 827 41.19 -24.98 -32.94
C ALA A 827 39.94 -25.16 -32.07
N ILE A 828 39.44 -24.09 -31.44
CA ILE A 828 38.17 -24.11 -30.68
C ILE A 828 36.99 -24.37 -31.63
N LEU A 829 36.90 -23.64 -32.75
CA LEU A 829 35.79 -23.79 -33.71
C LEU A 829 35.72 -25.19 -34.35
N LYS A 830 36.85 -25.88 -34.50
CA LYS A 830 36.92 -27.24 -35.02
C LYS A 830 36.47 -28.31 -34.01
N SER A 831 36.45 -28.02 -32.71
CA SER A 831 36.18 -29.01 -31.66
C SER A 831 34.96 -28.63 -30.82
N ALA A 832 33.87 -29.38 -31.00
CA ALA A 832 32.68 -29.24 -30.16
C ALA A 832 32.97 -29.51 -28.67
N SER A 833 33.92 -30.41 -28.37
CA SER A 833 34.36 -30.70 -27.00
C SER A 833 35.04 -29.49 -26.36
N LYS A 834 35.92 -28.77 -27.08
CA LYS A 834 36.52 -27.53 -26.56
C LYS A 834 35.47 -26.47 -26.26
N ILE A 835 34.46 -26.31 -27.11
CA ILE A 835 33.34 -25.38 -26.87
C ILE A 835 32.57 -25.79 -25.61
N LYS A 836 32.25 -27.07 -25.44
CA LYS A 836 31.58 -27.59 -24.23
C LYS A 836 32.41 -27.34 -22.96
N ASN A 837 33.74 -27.51 -23.03
CA ASN A 837 34.63 -27.21 -21.91
C ASN A 837 34.64 -25.73 -21.53
N ILE A 838 34.67 -24.83 -22.53
CA ILE A 838 34.54 -23.38 -22.30
C ILE A 838 33.22 -23.08 -21.59
N ILE A 839 32.11 -23.70 -22.01
CA ILE A 839 30.81 -23.53 -21.35
C ILE A 839 30.89 -23.99 -19.89
N LYS A 840 31.47 -25.17 -19.61
CA LYS A 840 31.66 -25.70 -18.25
C LYS A 840 32.46 -24.75 -17.36
N GLU A 841 33.58 -24.23 -17.85
CA GLU A 841 34.40 -23.27 -17.12
C GLU A 841 33.63 -21.96 -16.85
N GLU A 842 32.93 -21.46 -17.87
CA GLU A 842 32.14 -20.24 -17.77
C GLU A 842 31.01 -20.32 -16.74
N ILE A 843 30.25 -21.42 -16.69
CA ILE A 843 29.16 -21.61 -15.73
C ILE A 843 29.70 -21.90 -14.32
N LYS A 844 30.85 -22.56 -14.20
CA LYS A 844 31.51 -22.77 -12.90
C LYS A 844 31.90 -21.43 -12.27
N VAL A 845 32.50 -20.53 -13.05
CA VAL A 845 32.80 -19.16 -12.60
C VAL A 845 31.54 -18.40 -12.17
N LEU A 846 30.39 -18.64 -12.83
CA LEU A 846 29.12 -18.05 -12.40
C LEU A 846 28.64 -18.58 -11.05
N ALA A 847 28.75 -19.89 -10.82
CA ALA A 847 28.43 -20.50 -9.54
C ALA A 847 29.36 -19.99 -8.42
N ASP A 848 30.66 -19.84 -8.70
CA ASP A 848 31.62 -19.32 -7.72
C ASP A 848 31.35 -17.85 -7.37
N LYS A 849 30.90 -17.05 -8.35
CA LYS A 849 30.68 -15.59 -8.18
C LYS A 849 29.30 -15.23 -7.62
N TYR A 850 28.26 -15.98 -7.98
CA TYR A 850 26.86 -15.65 -7.67
C TYR A 850 26.08 -16.79 -7.01
N GLY A 851 26.71 -17.95 -6.79
CA GLY A 851 26.08 -19.07 -6.09
C GLY A 851 25.78 -18.71 -4.63
N ASP A 852 24.71 -19.30 -4.12
CA ASP A 852 24.28 -19.14 -2.74
C ASP A 852 23.67 -20.44 -2.22
N GLU A 853 23.49 -20.51 -0.90
CA GLU A 853 22.89 -21.67 -0.25
C GLU A 853 21.42 -21.83 -0.62
N ARG A 854 20.94 -23.08 -0.60
CA ARG A 854 19.54 -23.41 -0.84
C ARG A 854 18.67 -22.83 0.28
N LYS A 855 17.56 -22.20 -0.08
CA LYS A 855 16.61 -21.62 0.88
C LYS A 855 15.47 -22.58 1.22
N THR A 856 14.88 -23.21 0.20
CA THR A 856 13.74 -24.12 0.36
C THR A 856 14.18 -25.51 0.82
N LYS A 857 13.53 -26.02 1.86
CA LYS A 857 13.76 -27.38 2.38
C LYS A 857 12.94 -28.41 1.61
N VAL A 858 13.57 -29.53 1.24
CA VAL A 858 12.92 -30.64 0.51
C VAL A 858 12.65 -31.79 1.46
N MET A 859 11.40 -32.24 1.52
CA MET A 859 10.98 -33.42 2.27
C MET A 859 10.71 -34.57 1.30
N VAL A 860 11.34 -35.73 1.55
CA VAL A 860 11.25 -36.90 0.66
C VAL A 860 9.83 -37.45 0.58
N HIS A 861 9.15 -37.51 1.72
CA HIS A 861 7.80 -38.03 1.83
C HIS A 861 6.77 -36.99 1.42
N SER A 862 5.63 -37.47 0.90
CA SER A 862 4.45 -36.66 0.70
C SER A 862 3.95 -36.08 2.03
N VAL A 863 3.16 -35.01 1.95
CA VAL A 863 2.39 -34.56 3.10
C VAL A 863 1.47 -35.71 3.50
N LYS A 864 1.63 -36.24 4.72
CA LYS A 864 0.64 -37.17 5.27
C LYS A 864 -0.71 -36.45 5.25
N ASP A 865 -1.69 -37.01 4.55
CA ASP A 865 -3.07 -36.53 4.64
C ASP A 865 -3.47 -36.58 6.11
N PHE A 866 -3.72 -35.41 6.69
CA PHE A 866 -4.20 -35.34 8.06
C PHE A 866 -5.62 -35.90 8.08
N SER A 867 -5.79 -37.04 8.73
CA SER A 867 -7.10 -37.58 9.04
C SER A 867 -7.80 -36.64 10.02
N THR A 868 -9.13 -36.65 10.07
CA THR A 868 -9.88 -35.96 11.13
C THR A 868 -9.47 -36.44 12.52
N GLU A 869 -8.99 -37.68 12.63
CA GLU A 869 -8.45 -38.29 13.85
C GLU A 869 -7.15 -37.59 14.32
N ASP A 870 -6.27 -37.16 13.40
CA ASP A 870 -5.07 -36.36 13.71
C ASP A 870 -5.38 -34.93 14.21
N LEU A 871 -6.62 -34.46 14.02
CA LEU A 871 -7.12 -33.19 14.52
C LEU A 871 -7.80 -33.32 15.88
N VAL A 872 -7.95 -34.52 16.44
CA VAL A 872 -8.55 -34.73 17.76
C VAL A 872 -7.51 -35.35 18.68
N PRO A 873 -7.28 -34.83 19.89
CA PRO A 873 -6.40 -35.49 20.85
C PRO A 873 -6.94 -36.87 21.22
N ASN A 874 -6.07 -37.88 21.33
CA ASN A 874 -6.44 -39.20 21.84
C ASN A 874 -6.50 -39.17 23.38
N GLU A 875 -7.65 -38.84 23.94
CA GLU A 875 -7.86 -38.64 25.37
C GLU A 875 -8.93 -39.59 25.91
N ALA A 876 -8.82 -39.97 27.18
CA ALA A 876 -9.83 -40.78 27.84
C ALA A 876 -11.12 -39.96 27.99
N VAL A 877 -12.26 -40.56 27.64
CA VAL A 877 -13.59 -39.97 27.72
C VAL A 877 -14.58 -40.98 28.31
N VAL A 878 -15.62 -40.45 28.96
CA VAL A 878 -16.78 -41.22 29.39
C VAL A 878 -17.92 -40.96 28.41
N VAL A 879 -18.44 -42.02 27.79
CA VAL A 879 -19.61 -41.95 26.91
C VAL A 879 -20.83 -42.36 27.71
N ILE A 880 -21.89 -41.56 27.61
CA ILE A 880 -23.16 -41.76 28.32
C ILE A 880 -24.27 -41.75 27.29
N MET A 881 -25.12 -42.78 27.30
CA MET A 881 -26.31 -42.89 26.47
C MET A 881 -27.55 -43.19 27.32
N THR A 882 -28.64 -42.49 27.05
CA THR A 882 -29.94 -42.72 27.71
C THR A 882 -30.82 -43.69 26.94
N ARG A 883 -31.87 -44.18 27.61
CA ARG A 883 -32.85 -45.10 27.02
C ARG A 883 -33.65 -44.48 25.88
N ASP A 884 -33.93 -43.18 25.97
CA ASP A 884 -34.52 -42.39 24.89
C ASP A 884 -33.53 -42.09 23.73
N GLY A 885 -32.31 -42.62 23.81
CA GLY A 885 -31.31 -42.53 22.76
C GLY A 885 -30.57 -41.19 22.73
N TYR A 886 -30.43 -40.47 23.85
CA TYR A 886 -29.53 -39.31 23.90
C TYR A 886 -28.12 -39.74 24.25
N ILE A 887 -27.15 -39.41 23.40
CA ILE A 887 -25.74 -39.76 23.58
C ILE A 887 -24.88 -38.50 23.77
N LYS A 888 -23.84 -38.60 24.61
CA LYS A 888 -22.82 -37.57 24.79
C LYS A 888 -21.50 -38.16 25.30
N ARG A 889 -20.41 -37.40 25.14
CA ARG A 889 -19.12 -37.66 25.80
C ARG A 889 -18.76 -36.57 26.80
N VAL A 890 -18.11 -36.96 27.88
CA VAL A 890 -17.63 -36.06 28.95
C VAL A 890 -16.21 -36.47 29.38
N ALA A 891 -15.45 -35.52 29.94
CA ALA A 891 -14.11 -35.82 30.46
C ALA A 891 -14.19 -36.66 31.77
N PRO A 892 -13.33 -37.66 31.99
CA PRO A 892 -13.35 -38.52 33.19
C PRO A 892 -13.22 -37.73 34.50
N ASP A 893 -12.41 -36.66 34.49
CA ASP A 893 -12.18 -35.78 35.64
C ASP A 893 -13.46 -35.09 36.16
N THR A 894 -14.55 -35.13 35.40
CA THR A 894 -15.85 -34.61 35.84
C THR A 894 -16.53 -35.49 36.90
N PHE A 895 -16.09 -36.74 37.06
CA PHE A 895 -16.55 -37.69 38.07
C PHE A 895 -15.44 -37.95 39.10
N LYS A 896 -15.25 -37.01 40.03
CA LYS A 896 -14.28 -37.19 41.13
C LYS A 896 -14.73 -38.31 42.06
N VAL A 897 -13.83 -39.24 42.36
CA VAL A 897 -14.02 -40.24 43.42
C VAL A 897 -14.11 -39.52 44.76
N GLN A 898 -15.28 -39.54 45.39
CA GLN A 898 -15.45 -39.08 46.77
C GLN A 898 -15.36 -40.28 47.71
N GLY A 899 -14.73 -40.10 48.88
CA GLY A 899 -14.67 -41.12 49.93
C GLY A 899 -16.05 -41.54 50.44
N ARG A 900 -16.11 -42.68 51.16
CA ARG A 900 -17.38 -43.23 51.72
C ARG A 900 -18.11 -42.16 52.55
N GLY A 901 -19.33 -41.81 52.14
CA GLY A 901 -20.23 -40.88 52.85
C GLY A 901 -20.58 -39.57 52.14
N GLY A 902 -20.02 -39.28 50.96
CA GLY A 902 -20.38 -38.08 50.18
C GLY A 902 -21.73 -38.18 49.46
N LYS A 903 -22.54 -37.10 49.44
CA LYS A 903 -23.74 -36.99 48.59
C LYS A 903 -23.33 -37.16 47.12
N GLY A 904 -23.93 -38.15 46.44
CA GLY A 904 -23.60 -38.52 45.06
C GLY A 904 -23.62 -37.34 44.09
N VAL A 905 -22.67 -37.33 43.15
CA VAL A 905 -22.51 -36.28 42.15
C VAL A 905 -23.49 -36.53 41.00
N ILE A 906 -24.42 -35.59 40.75
CA ILE A 906 -25.44 -35.71 39.68
C ILE A 906 -24.75 -35.83 38.31
N GLY A 907 -24.91 -36.98 37.66
CA GLY A 907 -24.22 -37.35 36.41
C GLY A 907 -24.90 -36.94 35.10
N LEU A 908 -26.22 -36.71 35.11
CA LEU A 908 -27.03 -36.34 33.93
C LEU A 908 -28.37 -35.74 34.38
N THR A 909 -28.87 -34.71 33.69
CA THR A 909 -30.28 -34.27 33.83
C THR A 909 -31.08 -34.91 32.69
N THR A 910 -31.94 -35.88 32.99
CA THR A 910 -32.72 -36.61 31.98
C THR A 910 -34.02 -35.88 31.61
N LYS A 911 -34.75 -36.34 30.58
CA LYS A 911 -36.18 -36.01 30.43
C LYS A 911 -36.98 -36.72 31.53
N GLU A 912 -38.21 -36.28 31.79
CA GLU A 912 -39.11 -36.98 32.72
C GLU A 912 -39.20 -38.46 32.31
N GLU A 913 -38.93 -39.37 33.25
CA GLU A 913 -38.88 -40.84 33.07
C GLU A 913 -37.72 -41.43 32.23
N ASP A 914 -36.79 -40.62 31.70
CA ASP A 914 -35.61 -41.11 30.98
C ASP A 914 -34.45 -41.44 31.95
N MET A 915 -33.67 -42.47 31.64
CA MET A 915 -32.57 -42.98 32.48
C MET A 915 -31.34 -43.33 31.65
N VAL A 916 -30.16 -43.30 32.29
CA VAL A 916 -28.91 -43.73 31.65
C VAL A 916 -28.97 -45.24 31.43
N GLU A 917 -28.81 -45.68 30.18
CA GLU A 917 -28.79 -47.10 29.82
C GLU A 917 -27.36 -47.60 29.66
N PHE A 918 -26.50 -46.83 29.01
CA PHE A 918 -25.09 -47.18 28.82
C PHE A 918 -24.16 -46.09 29.36
N MET A 919 -23.15 -46.51 30.12
CA MET A 919 -22.05 -45.66 30.55
C MET A 919 -20.75 -46.47 30.51
N PHE A 920 -19.78 -46.02 29.70
CA PHE A 920 -18.48 -46.67 29.61
C PHE A 920 -17.37 -45.66 29.36
N THR A 921 -16.13 -46.09 29.58
CA THR A 921 -14.93 -45.28 29.30
C THR A 921 -14.23 -45.81 28.05
N THR A 922 -13.71 -44.90 27.24
CA THR A 922 -12.98 -45.24 26.02
C THR A 922 -12.00 -44.10 25.68
N LEU A 923 -11.12 -44.27 24.69
CA LEU A 923 -10.37 -43.15 24.15
C LEU A 923 -11.12 -42.52 22.98
N THR A 924 -10.93 -41.22 22.74
CA THR A 924 -11.57 -40.49 21.64
C THR A 924 -11.31 -41.10 20.26
N HIS A 925 -10.19 -41.80 20.04
CA HIS A 925 -9.86 -42.45 18.76
C HIS A 925 -10.45 -43.85 18.60
N ASN A 926 -10.97 -44.46 19.66
CA ASN A 926 -11.57 -45.80 19.56
C ASN A 926 -12.91 -45.76 18.82
N ASP A 927 -13.20 -46.86 18.12
CA ASP A 927 -14.46 -47.10 17.46
C ASP A 927 -15.54 -47.55 18.45
N ILE A 928 -16.74 -46.98 18.32
CA ILE A 928 -17.95 -47.37 19.03
C ILE A 928 -18.88 -48.04 18.02
N LEU A 929 -19.25 -49.29 18.29
CA LEU A 929 -20.11 -50.10 17.45
C LEU A 929 -21.54 -50.14 18.01
N PHE A 930 -22.50 -49.74 17.19
CA PHE A 930 -23.93 -49.70 17.53
C PHE A 930 -24.64 -50.85 16.83
N PHE A 931 -25.06 -51.84 17.61
CA PHE A 931 -25.79 -53.00 17.12
C PHE A 931 -27.29 -52.71 17.14
N THR A 932 -27.94 -52.86 16.00
CA THR A 932 -29.40 -52.67 15.89
C THR A 932 -30.15 -53.99 15.90
N THR A 933 -31.43 -53.93 16.30
CA THR A 933 -32.34 -55.09 16.32
C THR A 933 -32.60 -55.70 14.94
N ARG A 934 -32.22 -54.99 13.85
CA ARG A 934 -32.29 -55.48 12.46
C ARG A 934 -31.00 -56.18 12.01
N GLY A 935 -30.08 -56.47 12.93
CA GLY A 935 -28.81 -57.14 12.62
C GLY A 935 -27.80 -56.27 11.88
N ARG A 936 -27.98 -54.93 11.87
CA ARG A 936 -27.01 -53.98 11.29
C ARG A 936 -26.10 -53.43 12.38
N VAL A 937 -24.83 -53.24 12.03
CA VAL A 937 -23.83 -52.60 12.88
C VAL A 937 -23.46 -51.26 12.25
N PHE A 938 -23.55 -50.19 13.04
CA PHE A 938 -23.04 -48.87 12.68
C PHE A 938 -21.79 -48.57 13.48
N GLN A 939 -20.85 -47.82 12.90
CA GLN A 939 -19.58 -47.49 13.52
C GLN A 939 -19.43 -45.97 13.58
N LEU A 940 -19.10 -45.44 14.75
CA LEU A 940 -18.67 -44.05 14.93
C LEU A 940 -17.39 -44.01 15.76
N LYS A 941 -16.53 -43.04 15.48
CA LYS A 941 -15.39 -42.75 16.37
C LYS A 941 -15.89 -42.07 17.63
N ALA A 942 -15.28 -42.37 18.78
CA ALA A 942 -15.70 -41.79 20.05
C ALA A 942 -15.65 -40.25 20.08
N TYR A 943 -14.78 -39.61 19.29
CA TYR A 943 -14.73 -38.16 19.16
C TYR A 943 -15.92 -37.54 18.40
N GLU A 944 -16.62 -38.33 17.57
CA GLU A 944 -17.79 -37.88 16.80
C GLU A 944 -19.03 -37.77 17.69
N VAL A 945 -19.01 -38.44 18.83
CA VAL A 945 -20.00 -38.23 19.89
C VAL A 945 -19.84 -36.81 20.45
N PRO A 946 -20.94 -36.02 20.55
CA PRO A 946 -20.87 -34.64 20.97
C PRO A 946 -20.37 -34.51 22.41
N GLN A 947 -19.38 -33.63 22.59
CA GLN A 947 -18.90 -33.26 23.93
C GLN A 947 -19.90 -32.33 24.58
N ALA A 948 -20.28 -32.64 25.81
CA ALA A 948 -21.22 -31.82 26.57
C ALA A 948 -20.80 -31.68 28.03
N VAL A 949 -21.40 -30.72 28.73
CA VAL A 949 -21.23 -30.62 30.19
C VAL A 949 -21.94 -31.78 30.89
N ARG A 950 -21.46 -32.15 32.08
CA ARG A 950 -21.99 -33.29 32.86
C ARG A 950 -23.52 -33.23 33.04
N THR A 951 -24.09 -32.06 33.24
CA THR A 951 -25.55 -31.89 33.45
C THR A 951 -26.39 -31.81 32.17
N ALA A 952 -25.79 -31.72 30.98
CA ALA A 952 -26.53 -31.60 29.72
C ALA A 952 -27.16 -32.93 29.28
N LYS A 953 -28.33 -32.87 28.62
CA LYS A 953 -29.07 -34.05 28.12
C LYS A 953 -28.32 -34.87 27.06
N GLY A 954 -27.43 -34.24 26.30
CA GLY A 954 -26.80 -34.87 25.12
C GLY A 954 -27.60 -34.64 23.84
N THR A 955 -27.29 -35.38 22.79
CA THR A 955 -27.93 -35.24 21.48
C THR A 955 -28.56 -36.57 21.06
N PRO A 956 -29.73 -36.58 20.39
CA PRO A 956 -30.33 -37.82 19.91
C PRO A 956 -29.39 -38.59 18.98
N ILE A 957 -29.22 -39.88 19.24
CA ILE A 957 -28.33 -40.78 18.53
C ILE A 957 -28.76 -40.99 17.07
N ILE A 958 -30.05 -40.83 16.78
CA ILE A 958 -30.62 -40.92 15.43
C ILE A 958 -30.08 -39.84 14.48
N ASN A 959 -29.47 -38.77 15.01
CA ASN A 959 -28.84 -37.74 14.19
C ASN A 959 -27.45 -38.16 13.69
N PHE A 960 -26.90 -39.28 14.19
CA PHE A 960 -25.54 -39.73 13.92
C PHE A 960 -25.46 -41.13 13.29
N LEU A 961 -26.55 -41.92 13.32
CA LEU A 961 -26.60 -43.31 12.84
C LEU A 961 -27.55 -43.50 11.66
#